data_AF-A0A261WJ52-F1
#
_entry.id   AF-A0A261WJ52-F1
#
_cell.length_a   1.000
_cell.length_b   1.000
_cell.length_c   1.000
_cell.angle_alpha   90.00
_cell.angle_beta   90.00
_cell.angle_gamma   90.00
#
_symmetry.space_group_name_H-M   'P 1'
#
loop_
_entity.id
_entity.type
_entity.pdbx_description
1 polymer ?
#
loop_
_entity_poly.entity_id
_entity_poly.type
_entity_poly.pdbx_seq_one_letter_code
_entity_poly.pdbx_strand_id
1 'polypeptide(L)'
;MTYLADLPWAPVIAGGVLKFDGVTKLNYVQLGYPDKPSSPPSLSDMSYLAGRGLSVKVSAMQSVYWENFKAGELIQLNFKGKAQNGSLISWSTSYTAQNKAGGDVRTLIVPSDVVKALAGQTATLQYVVRPVASNRLGKVRTSYPLNVQIRGLYLPAPELLEAVNGSIDPDHISAKAVIKFVTVSLDYPGMQLGDTVRLVREGVDVKQNAIDFTDKDRPVSSSNLQRRPLKITWTDADIKPLLNGVMSIYYKVYRNGVWYTSPKCNIYVGPSLASLPPFINEVVDNRLDPDSIADSINVHIPSAGTLVSDKITLFWSDASKQKTFTDEGIVTQQNVDGDMSFDVYLDNPIEFNRGKMVSVFYLLERVLPDGRKVSFRSADYQFFVGSQKDQEAADARVLTGAVVEGVKDGKMDAALASAGTKLTVPFAETQEGDSVTAYWQSAEGGDPIVLGTQAVDAANVSLDLVFNIPAATVNTALNKKAIAYYVIERKGLGGKTQKFRSQEESFSVGPQLADPLLPAPEVTAAVDGVLDPMSVQGGAKAVVRPYPTITVGDKVKLFWIGTDGPGTPVIAEQTVSSVSKALEFIIPASAIGADTGAEVWVYYQVTRNGLATPIESDDTVIEVEMLGLDDLSLPVIGQAPANLLDLVAVKTDIVVTLKKWPFMAAGQRVWMRLEGTAKNGSPVEISVWTARLVTDAEAKQDLVIPVARAEFDKFADGSLLQVFAKVTLDGDFNDTYAEDFPMLGVTIKPQGSTLSVTFSDVSLTAAYPKPGSAAAAVPGSSQLIIVSGGKGPYTFESGDASVVEVDAKGLLMARKNGSVFVQVRDSGGNVVYVTVTVQGISTLEYLNFTGYLAAKQLADARGLVIPGLLYWQTLRKEGGDKLDIDFPVSTDGLTRPRNVWTSDRSGLLNRKTYYPDTGQDKDEVDLPVTGGGGSAHGYGIKP
;
A
#
# COMPACT_ATOMS: atom_id res chain seq x y z
N MET A 1 -26.78 0.79 66.00
CA MET A 1 -27.00 -0.19 64.91
C MET A 1 -27.27 0.58 63.63
N THR A 2 -26.61 0.24 62.52
CA THR A 2 -26.97 0.73 61.19
C THR A 2 -28.03 -0.22 60.61
N TYR A 3 -29.14 0.33 60.13
CA TYR A 3 -30.20 -0.46 59.50
C TYR A 3 -29.94 -0.56 57.99
N LEU A 4 -30.17 -1.76 57.43
CA LEU A 4 -30.05 -2.01 56.00
C LEU A 4 -31.38 -1.65 55.33
N ALA A 5 -31.35 -0.78 54.33
CA ALA A 5 -32.54 -0.31 53.64
C ALA A 5 -33.14 -1.41 52.75
N ASP A 6 -34.37 -1.84 53.06
CA ASP A 6 -35.21 -2.72 52.23
C ASP A 6 -35.45 -2.15 50.82
N LEU A 7 -35.50 -0.81 50.72
CA LEU A 7 -35.66 -0.05 49.49
C LEU A 7 -34.56 1.04 49.43
N PRO A 8 -33.40 0.73 48.81
CA PRO A 8 -32.25 1.64 48.75
C PRO A 8 -32.55 3.00 48.12
N TRP A 9 -31.81 4.03 48.54
CA TRP A 9 -31.99 5.40 48.07
C TRP A 9 -31.52 5.57 46.63
N ALA A 10 -32.15 6.46 45.86
CA ALA A 10 -31.86 6.65 44.43
C ALA A 10 -30.38 7.01 44.17
N PRO A 11 -29.80 6.58 43.04
CA PRO A 11 -28.45 6.99 42.64
C PRO A 11 -28.39 8.51 42.39
N VAL A 12 -27.23 9.12 42.64
CA VAL A 12 -27.05 10.59 42.57
C VAL A 12 -26.18 10.94 41.37
N ILE A 13 -26.63 11.83 40.48
CA ILE A 13 -25.78 12.34 39.40
C ILE A 13 -24.69 13.24 40.01
N ALA A 14 -23.43 12.96 39.67
CA ALA A 14 -22.24 13.57 40.24
C ALA A 14 -21.30 14.22 39.18
N GLY A 15 -21.65 14.11 37.89
CA GLY A 15 -20.91 14.72 36.79
C GLY A 15 -21.81 14.84 35.55
N GLY A 16 -21.77 15.99 34.89
CA GLY A 16 -22.91 16.52 34.15
C GLY A 16 -23.91 17.15 35.12
N VAL A 17 -24.19 18.45 35.00
CA VAL A 17 -25.01 19.14 36.02
C VAL A 17 -26.49 18.78 35.83
N LEU A 18 -27.01 18.01 36.78
CA LEU A 18 -28.44 17.81 36.97
C LEU A 18 -29.10 19.16 37.27
N LYS A 19 -30.02 19.59 36.42
CA LYS A 19 -30.81 20.81 36.58
C LYS A 19 -32.27 20.47 36.87
N PHE A 20 -32.97 21.39 37.54
CA PHE A 20 -34.42 21.33 37.74
C PHE A 20 -35.10 22.37 36.86
N ASP A 21 -36.14 21.98 36.14
CA ASP A 21 -37.04 22.88 35.42
C ASP A 21 -38.17 23.31 36.35
N GLY A 22 -38.21 24.59 36.74
CA GLY A 22 -39.25 25.13 37.62
C GLY A 22 -40.64 25.21 36.99
N VAL A 23 -40.75 25.17 35.66
CA VAL A 23 -42.02 25.23 34.92
C VAL A 23 -42.58 23.82 34.74
N THR A 24 -41.79 22.88 34.23
CA THR A 24 -42.24 21.48 34.03
C THR A 24 -42.12 20.60 35.27
N LYS A 25 -41.46 21.10 36.34
CA LYS A 25 -41.15 20.37 37.58
C LYS A 25 -40.37 19.06 37.36
N LEU A 26 -39.47 19.04 36.38
CA LEU A 26 -38.68 17.85 36.03
C LEU A 26 -37.18 18.10 36.16
N ASN A 27 -36.46 17.06 36.56
CA ASN A 27 -35.01 17.01 36.50
C ASN A 27 -34.55 16.76 35.07
N TYR A 28 -33.45 17.40 34.65
CA TYR A 28 -32.87 17.21 33.32
C TYR A 28 -31.34 17.31 33.29
N VAL A 29 -30.77 16.77 32.23
CA VAL A 29 -29.35 16.77 31.87
C VAL A 29 -29.22 17.41 30.48
N GLN A 30 -28.17 18.21 30.23
CA GLN A 30 -28.05 19.03 29.01
C GLN A 30 -26.96 18.51 28.05
N LEU A 31 -27.26 18.50 26.75
CA LEU A 31 -26.36 18.12 25.64
C LEU A 31 -25.97 19.33 24.76
N GLY A 32 -24.88 19.18 24.02
CA GLY A 32 -24.25 20.23 23.18
C GLY A 32 -23.22 21.05 23.94
N TYR A 33 -22.59 22.05 23.32
CA TYR A 33 -21.78 23.07 24.00
C TYR A 33 -22.13 24.45 23.44
N PRO A 34 -22.37 25.49 24.27
CA PRO A 34 -22.70 26.82 23.77
C PRO A 34 -21.44 27.48 23.17
N ASP A 35 -21.56 28.13 22.02
CA ASP A 35 -20.40 28.63 21.28
C ASP A 35 -19.55 29.68 22.03
N LYS A 36 -20.14 30.35 23.02
CA LYS A 36 -19.47 31.27 23.93
C LYS A 36 -19.92 30.98 25.36
N PRO A 37 -19.15 30.21 26.15
CA PRO A 37 -19.41 30.06 27.58
C PRO A 37 -19.16 31.39 28.30
N SER A 38 -19.75 31.55 29.50
CA SER A 38 -19.37 32.63 30.41
C SER A 38 -17.90 32.50 30.82
N SER A 39 -17.25 33.62 31.16
CA SER A 39 -15.93 33.63 31.79
C SER A 39 -16.00 34.36 33.13
N PRO A 40 -15.74 33.70 34.28
CA PRO A 40 -15.52 32.26 34.42
C PRO A 40 -16.77 31.42 34.05
N PRO A 41 -16.62 30.12 33.75
CA PRO A 41 -17.74 29.25 33.39
C PRO A 41 -18.85 29.25 34.44
N SER A 42 -20.07 29.60 34.06
CA SER A 42 -21.22 29.57 34.96
C SER A 42 -21.67 28.12 35.24
N LEU A 43 -22.53 27.95 36.25
CA LEU A 43 -23.26 26.69 36.45
C LEU A 43 -24.11 26.26 35.24
N SER A 44 -24.37 27.16 34.29
CA SER A 44 -24.99 26.81 33.01
C SER A 44 -23.97 26.30 31.99
N ASP A 45 -22.77 26.87 31.93
CA ASP A 45 -21.70 26.47 31.00
C ASP A 45 -21.04 25.14 31.41
N MET A 46 -21.03 24.85 32.71
CA MET A 46 -20.58 23.55 33.24
C MET A 46 -21.62 22.43 33.09
N SER A 47 -22.84 22.71 32.60
CA SER A 47 -23.96 21.75 32.65
C SER A 47 -24.02 20.71 31.53
N TYR A 48 -23.03 20.70 30.63
CA TYR A 48 -23.13 20.05 29.33
C TYR A 48 -22.34 18.73 29.21
N LEU A 49 -22.99 17.68 28.69
CA LEU A 49 -22.36 16.40 28.33
C LEU A 49 -21.85 16.37 26.87
N ALA A 50 -21.00 17.33 26.52
CA ALA A 50 -20.37 17.40 25.20
C ALA A 50 -19.32 16.29 25.03
N GLY A 51 -19.76 15.08 24.67
CA GLY A 51 -18.92 13.88 24.57
C GLY A 51 -18.60 13.19 25.90
N ARG A 52 -18.79 13.87 27.03
CA ARG A 52 -18.60 13.32 28.38
C ARG A 52 -19.72 12.34 28.74
N GLY A 53 -19.38 11.24 29.40
CA GLY A 53 -20.37 10.32 29.99
C GLY A 53 -21.07 10.95 31.20
N LEU A 54 -22.24 10.42 31.58
CA LEU A 54 -22.99 10.86 32.76
C LEU A 54 -22.43 10.16 34.01
N SER A 55 -21.77 10.90 34.89
CA SER A 55 -21.20 10.32 36.12
C SER A 55 -22.28 10.17 37.20
N VAL A 56 -22.44 8.96 37.71
CA VAL A 56 -23.49 8.55 38.64
C VAL A 56 -22.87 7.95 39.89
N LYS A 57 -23.09 8.59 41.03
CA LYS A 57 -22.61 8.20 42.34
C LYS A 57 -23.59 7.24 43.02
N VAL A 58 -23.06 6.13 43.53
CA VAL A 58 -23.76 5.10 44.30
C VAL A 58 -23.00 4.89 45.61
N SER A 59 -23.70 5.00 46.75
CA SER A 59 -23.09 5.06 48.10
C SER A 59 -23.63 3.97 49.02
N ALA A 60 -22.75 3.20 49.67
CA ALA A 60 -23.13 2.17 50.63
C ALA A 60 -23.86 2.77 51.85
N MET A 61 -23.34 3.84 52.42
CA MET A 61 -24.00 4.59 53.49
C MET A 61 -24.80 5.77 52.90
N GLN A 62 -26.07 5.91 53.30
CA GLN A 62 -26.80 7.18 53.18
C GLN A 62 -26.47 8.10 54.36
N SER A 63 -26.50 7.52 55.57
CA SER A 63 -26.38 8.25 56.83
C SER A 63 -25.80 7.35 57.91
N VAL A 64 -25.47 7.94 59.07
CA VAL A 64 -24.96 7.22 60.26
C VAL A 64 -25.91 6.11 60.76
N TYR A 65 -27.17 6.11 60.32
CA TYR A 65 -28.19 5.13 60.72
C TYR A 65 -28.64 4.18 59.60
N TRP A 66 -28.31 4.45 58.34
CA TRP A 66 -28.86 3.72 57.18
C TRP A 66 -27.83 3.40 56.09
N GLU A 67 -27.77 2.11 55.75
CA GLU A 67 -26.99 1.54 54.65
C GLU A 67 -27.90 1.10 53.49
N ASN A 68 -27.54 1.44 52.26
CA ASN A 68 -28.17 0.92 51.04
C ASN A 68 -27.74 -0.52 50.75
N PHE A 69 -26.45 -0.81 50.97
CA PHE A 69 -25.82 -2.10 50.70
C PHE A 69 -24.55 -2.29 51.53
N LYS A 70 -24.15 -3.54 51.70
CA LYS A 70 -23.00 -3.98 52.51
C LYS A 70 -21.88 -4.56 51.65
N ALA A 71 -20.68 -4.62 52.23
CA ALA A 71 -19.53 -5.25 51.59
C ALA A 71 -19.84 -6.70 51.16
N GLY A 72 -19.40 -7.08 49.97
CA GLY A 72 -19.69 -8.36 49.33
C GLY A 72 -21.02 -8.41 48.55
N GLU A 73 -21.96 -7.50 48.77
CA GLU A 73 -23.17 -7.45 47.93
C GLU A 73 -22.83 -6.95 46.51
N LEU A 74 -23.45 -7.56 45.50
CA LEU A 74 -23.26 -7.19 44.09
C LEU A 74 -24.24 -6.08 43.72
N ILE A 75 -23.70 -4.93 43.31
CA ILE A 75 -24.45 -3.71 43.00
C ILE A 75 -24.48 -3.53 41.49
N GLN A 76 -25.65 -3.69 40.87
CA GLN A 76 -25.87 -3.50 39.44
C GLN A 76 -26.60 -2.18 39.20
N LEU A 77 -25.90 -1.14 38.73
CA LEU A 77 -26.51 0.12 38.29
C LEU A 77 -27.09 -0.07 36.90
N ASN A 78 -28.33 0.39 36.70
CA ASN A 78 -29.01 0.38 35.40
C ASN A 78 -29.39 1.80 34.99
N PHE A 79 -29.18 2.13 33.72
CA PHE A 79 -29.69 3.32 33.03
C PHE A 79 -30.57 2.83 31.88
N LYS A 80 -31.84 3.22 31.86
CA LYS A 80 -32.81 2.75 30.85
C LYS A 80 -33.76 3.84 30.38
N GLY A 81 -34.27 3.73 29.17
CA GLY A 81 -35.30 4.61 28.64
C GLY A 81 -35.81 4.13 27.29
N LYS A 82 -36.66 4.95 26.65
CA LYS A 82 -37.18 4.69 25.30
C LYS A 82 -36.72 5.81 24.37
N ALA A 83 -36.01 5.47 23.30
CA ALA A 83 -35.55 6.41 22.29
C ALA A 83 -36.72 6.94 21.45
N GLN A 84 -36.49 8.03 20.70
CA GLN A 84 -37.53 8.70 19.90
C GLN A 84 -38.16 7.79 18.83
N ASN A 85 -37.40 6.84 18.28
CA ASN A 85 -37.87 5.82 17.33
C ASN A 85 -38.66 4.68 18.01
N GLY A 86 -38.76 4.67 19.33
CA GLY A 86 -39.43 3.64 20.12
C GLY A 86 -38.54 2.50 20.61
N SER A 87 -37.26 2.43 20.22
CA SER A 87 -36.31 1.43 20.73
C SER A 87 -36.10 1.58 22.24
N LEU A 88 -35.93 0.46 22.95
CA LEU A 88 -35.50 0.48 24.35
C LEU A 88 -33.98 0.65 24.40
N ILE A 89 -33.52 1.71 25.07
CA ILE A 89 -32.12 1.89 25.42
C ILE A 89 -31.95 1.39 26.85
N SER A 90 -31.00 0.47 27.06
CA SER A 90 -30.67 -0.03 28.39
C SER A 90 -29.18 -0.28 28.48
N TRP A 91 -28.58 0.16 29.57
CA TRP A 91 -27.19 -0.08 29.94
C TRP A 91 -27.15 -0.47 31.41
N SER A 92 -26.25 -1.38 31.77
CA SER A 92 -25.95 -1.66 33.17
C SER A 92 -24.48 -1.96 33.38
N THR A 93 -23.98 -1.63 34.57
CA THR A 93 -22.66 -2.05 35.04
C THR A 93 -22.79 -2.55 36.47
N SER A 94 -21.93 -3.47 36.90
CA SER A 94 -21.98 -4.01 38.24
C SER A 94 -20.63 -4.10 38.92
N TYR A 95 -20.61 -3.88 40.24
CA TYR A 95 -19.44 -4.05 41.09
C TYR A 95 -19.81 -4.71 42.42
N THR A 96 -18.89 -5.51 42.96
CA THR A 96 -18.99 -6.02 44.34
C THR A 96 -18.58 -4.93 45.32
N ALA A 97 -19.44 -4.57 46.26
CA ALA A 97 -19.14 -3.52 47.24
C ALA A 97 -17.97 -3.93 48.15
N GLN A 98 -17.00 -3.04 48.35
CA GLN A 98 -15.82 -3.30 49.18
C GLN A 98 -16.05 -2.94 50.67
N ASN A 99 -15.28 -3.56 51.56
CA ASN A 99 -15.26 -3.18 52.98
C ASN A 99 -14.35 -1.96 53.17
N LYS A 100 -14.94 -0.76 53.28
CA LYS A 100 -14.22 0.52 53.45
C LYS A 100 -14.76 1.29 54.65
N ALA A 101 -13.87 1.99 55.34
CA ALA A 101 -14.25 2.97 56.36
C ALA A 101 -15.11 4.08 55.73
N GLY A 102 -16.29 4.35 56.29
CA GLY A 102 -17.30 5.24 55.70
C GLY A 102 -18.20 4.60 54.61
N GLY A 103 -18.04 3.30 54.34
CA GLY A 103 -18.78 2.57 53.32
C GLY A 103 -18.19 2.73 51.91
N ASP A 104 -18.45 1.76 51.02
CA ASP A 104 -17.99 1.89 49.63
C ASP A 104 -18.84 2.89 48.84
N VAL A 105 -18.16 3.83 48.18
CA VAL A 105 -18.79 4.90 47.41
C VAL A 105 -18.14 4.88 46.03
N ARG A 106 -18.95 4.67 45.00
CA ARG A 106 -18.49 4.60 43.60
C ARG A 106 -19.10 5.70 42.78
N THR A 107 -18.30 6.29 41.90
CA THR A 107 -18.80 7.04 40.75
C THR A 107 -18.66 6.13 39.55
N LEU A 108 -19.79 5.69 39.02
CA LEU A 108 -19.90 4.94 37.76
C LEU A 108 -20.14 5.94 36.63
N ILE A 109 -19.78 5.61 35.39
CA ILE A 109 -19.99 6.48 34.23
C ILE A 109 -20.92 5.77 33.25
N VAL A 110 -22.09 6.35 32.99
CA VAL A 110 -22.92 5.92 31.85
C VAL A 110 -22.26 6.42 30.57
N PRO A 111 -21.99 5.57 29.56
CA PRO A 111 -21.37 5.97 28.30
C PRO A 111 -22.12 7.12 27.61
N SER A 112 -21.37 7.99 26.93
CA SER A 112 -21.96 9.23 26.39
C SER A 112 -23.00 8.95 25.31
N ASP A 113 -22.73 7.96 24.46
CA ASP A 113 -23.58 7.33 23.44
C ASP A 113 -24.91 6.82 24.01
N VAL A 114 -24.88 5.97 25.05
CA VAL A 114 -26.06 5.52 25.80
C VAL A 114 -26.94 6.70 26.26
N VAL A 115 -26.33 7.79 26.75
CA VAL A 115 -27.08 9.00 27.17
C VAL A 115 -27.62 9.78 25.98
N LYS A 116 -26.84 9.93 24.89
CA LYS A 116 -27.23 10.61 23.65
C LYS A 116 -28.37 9.88 22.92
N ALA A 117 -28.44 8.55 22.99
CA ALA A 117 -29.51 7.74 22.41
C ALA A 117 -30.90 8.04 22.99
N LEU A 118 -30.96 8.70 24.16
CA LEU A 118 -32.18 9.20 24.80
C LEU A 118 -32.37 10.72 24.67
N ALA A 119 -31.68 11.40 23.74
CA ALA A 119 -31.87 12.83 23.50
C ALA A 119 -33.35 13.17 23.20
N GLY A 120 -33.87 14.18 23.91
CA GLY A 120 -35.29 14.56 23.87
C GLY A 120 -36.23 13.67 24.69
N GLN A 121 -35.73 12.58 25.30
CA GLN A 121 -36.51 11.57 26.01
C GLN A 121 -36.22 11.57 27.52
N THR A 122 -36.95 10.73 28.26
CA THR A 122 -36.71 10.48 29.69
C THR A 122 -35.91 9.21 29.89
N ALA A 123 -34.85 9.30 30.71
CA ALA A 123 -34.08 8.18 31.22
C ALA A 123 -34.40 7.92 32.70
N THR A 124 -34.30 6.66 33.12
CA THR A 124 -34.42 6.19 34.50
C THR A 124 -33.11 5.57 34.96
N LEU A 125 -32.51 6.13 36.00
CA LEU A 125 -31.37 5.58 36.74
C LEU A 125 -31.85 4.81 37.98
N GLN A 126 -31.43 3.55 38.11
CA GLN A 126 -31.88 2.67 39.20
C GLN A 126 -30.86 1.53 39.40
N TYR A 127 -30.36 1.33 40.62
CA TYR A 127 -29.49 0.18 40.92
C TYR A 127 -30.23 -0.94 41.66
N VAL A 128 -29.74 -2.16 41.49
CA VAL A 128 -30.20 -3.39 42.15
C VAL A 128 -29.06 -3.92 43.02
N VAL A 129 -29.38 -4.34 44.22
CA VAL A 129 -28.48 -4.95 45.20
C VAL A 129 -28.83 -6.42 45.32
N ARG A 130 -27.86 -7.30 45.02
CA ARG A 130 -27.98 -8.76 45.16
C ARG A 130 -27.15 -9.25 46.35
N PRO A 131 -27.65 -10.19 47.17
CA PRO A 131 -26.92 -10.70 48.33
C PRO A 131 -25.60 -11.38 47.96
N VAL A 132 -24.70 -11.46 48.96
CA VAL A 132 -23.55 -12.39 48.93
C VAL A 132 -24.00 -13.84 48.70
N ALA A 133 -23.20 -14.64 47.99
CA ALA A 133 -23.50 -16.04 47.68
C ALA A 133 -23.63 -16.95 48.92
N SER A 134 -23.12 -16.51 50.08
CA SER A 134 -23.29 -17.14 51.40
C SER A 134 -24.64 -16.85 52.06
N ASN A 135 -25.41 -15.85 51.58
CA ASN A 135 -26.74 -15.51 52.07
C ASN A 135 -27.80 -15.74 50.98
N ARG A 136 -27.98 -17.00 50.61
CA ARG A 136 -28.92 -17.42 49.53
C ARG A 136 -30.41 -17.14 49.83
N LEU A 137 -30.75 -16.82 51.07
CA LEU A 137 -32.09 -16.39 51.49
C LEU A 137 -32.25 -14.86 51.52
N GLY A 138 -31.20 -14.10 51.17
CA GLY A 138 -31.25 -12.65 51.12
C GLY A 138 -32.21 -12.14 50.05
N LYS A 139 -33.03 -11.15 50.40
CA LYS A 139 -33.91 -10.45 49.46
C LYS A 139 -33.08 -9.56 48.52
N VAL A 140 -33.32 -9.68 47.22
CA VAL A 140 -32.82 -8.72 46.21
C VAL A 140 -33.53 -7.38 46.41
N ARG A 141 -32.78 -6.28 46.46
CA ARG A 141 -33.32 -4.95 46.79
C ARG A 141 -33.07 -3.98 45.65
N THR A 142 -34.06 -3.19 45.28
CA THR A 142 -33.99 -2.27 44.13
C THR A 142 -34.14 -0.84 44.62
N SER A 143 -33.29 0.07 44.15
CA SER A 143 -33.33 1.46 44.58
C SER A 143 -34.58 2.21 44.08
N TYR A 144 -34.88 3.34 44.72
CA TYR A 144 -35.76 4.34 44.10
C TYR A 144 -35.23 4.74 42.70
N PRO A 145 -36.11 4.94 41.70
CA PRO A 145 -35.71 5.41 40.38
C PRO A 145 -35.48 6.93 40.35
N LEU A 146 -34.33 7.37 39.85
CA LEU A 146 -34.09 8.76 39.45
C LEU A 146 -34.47 8.92 37.98
N ASN A 147 -35.55 9.65 37.70
CA ASN A 147 -35.96 9.99 36.34
C ASN A 147 -35.40 11.36 35.93
N VAL A 148 -34.81 11.44 34.74
CA VAL A 148 -34.24 12.67 34.15
C VAL A 148 -34.58 12.79 32.68
N GLN A 149 -34.91 14.00 32.21
CA GLN A 149 -34.98 14.29 30.78
C GLN A 149 -33.59 14.58 30.21
N ILE A 150 -33.28 14.07 29.02
CA ILE A 150 -32.07 14.44 28.29
C ILE A 150 -32.43 15.56 27.31
N ARG A 151 -31.93 16.78 27.54
CA ARG A 151 -32.31 18.01 26.83
C ARG A 151 -31.12 18.63 26.09
N GLY A 152 -31.40 19.64 25.25
CA GLY A 152 -30.39 20.30 24.43
C GLY A 152 -30.24 19.64 23.05
N LEU A 153 -29.11 19.92 22.40
CA LEU A 153 -28.84 19.44 21.04
C LEU A 153 -27.53 18.65 21.02
N TYR A 154 -27.60 17.35 20.74
CA TYR A 154 -26.39 16.56 20.52
C TYR A 154 -25.87 16.80 19.11
N LEU A 155 -24.65 17.34 19.02
CA LEU A 155 -23.89 17.43 17.80
C LEU A 155 -22.75 16.40 17.85
N PRO A 156 -22.77 15.33 17.02
CA PRO A 156 -21.56 14.55 16.75
C PRO A 156 -20.51 15.43 16.06
N ALA A 157 -19.26 14.97 15.98
CA ALA A 157 -18.26 15.58 15.11
C ALA A 157 -18.72 15.54 13.63
N PRO A 158 -18.24 16.45 12.76
CA PRO A 158 -18.42 16.30 11.32
C PRO A 158 -17.67 15.06 10.82
N GLU A 159 -18.20 14.43 9.78
CA GLU A 159 -17.59 13.30 9.07
C GLU A 159 -17.19 13.75 7.66
N LEU A 160 -16.04 13.29 7.17
CA LEU A 160 -15.61 13.46 5.78
C LEU A 160 -15.66 12.10 5.09
N LEU A 161 -16.37 12.00 3.98
CA LEU A 161 -16.61 10.71 3.32
C LEU A 161 -15.40 10.22 2.51
N GLU A 162 -14.48 11.14 2.19
CA GLU A 162 -13.25 10.92 1.43
C GLU A 162 -12.00 10.96 2.33
N ALA A 163 -12.17 10.95 3.67
CA ALA A 163 -11.06 10.92 4.61
C ALA A 163 -10.83 9.49 5.17
N VAL A 164 -9.58 9.03 5.13
CA VAL A 164 -9.15 7.71 5.62
C VAL A 164 -8.15 7.91 6.77
N ASN A 165 -8.37 7.25 7.90
CA ASN A 165 -7.53 7.32 9.11
C ASN A 165 -7.16 8.75 9.57
N GLY A 166 -8.04 9.73 9.32
CA GLY A 166 -7.81 11.14 9.69
C GLY A 166 -7.02 11.96 8.66
N SER A 167 -6.84 11.47 7.44
CA SER A 167 -6.27 12.23 6.32
C SER A 167 -7.21 12.27 5.11
N ILE A 168 -7.23 13.39 4.37
CA ILE A 168 -7.71 13.44 2.98
C ILE A 168 -6.49 13.35 2.07
N ASP A 169 -6.48 12.42 1.13
CA ASP A 169 -5.62 12.49 -0.05
C ASP A 169 -6.29 13.38 -1.11
N PRO A 170 -5.70 14.53 -1.51
CA PRO A 170 -6.29 15.43 -2.49
C PRO A 170 -6.50 14.82 -3.88
N ASP A 171 -5.72 13.80 -4.26
CA ASP A 171 -5.84 13.19 -5.57
C ASP A 171 -6.84 12.03 -5.62
N HIS A 172 -7.11 11.36 -4.50
CA HIS A 172 -8.21 10.38 -4.38
C HIS A 172 -9.58 11.01 -4.02
N ILE A 173 -9.72 12.35 -4.08
CA ILE A 173 -11.02 13.03 -3.90
C ILE A 173 -12.03 12.61 -4.99
N SER A 174 -12.93 11.69 -4.61
CA SER A 174 -14.14 11.22 -5.31
C SER A 174 -13.96 10.35 -6.58
N ALA A 175 -14.23 9.06 -6.46
CA ALA A 175 -14.15 8.08 -7.56
C ALA A 175 -15.33 8.10 -8.57
N LYS A 176 -16.04 9.23 -8.76
CA LYS A 176 -17.30 9.28 -9.53
C LYS A 176 -17.59 10.52 -10.40
N ALA A 177 -16.67 11.48 -10.53
CA ALA A 177 -16.91 12.66 -11.38
C ALA A 177 -15.64 13.28 -11.96
N VAL A 178 -15.80 14.06 -13.05
CA VAL A 178 -14.75 14.89 -13.69
C VAL A 178 -14.37 16.11 -12.81
N ILE A 179 -15.07 16.34 -11.70
CA ILE A 179 -14.81 17.43 -10.75
C ILE A 179 -14.63 16.80 -9.37
N LYS A 180 -13.44 16.97 -8.77
CA LYS A 180 -13.11 16.47 -7.43
C LYS A 180 -13.80 17.33 -6.36
N PHE A 181 -14.55 16.70 -5.45
CA PHE A 181 -15.15 17.34 -4.27
C PHE A 181 -14.96 16.53 -2.98
N VAL A 182 -14.58 17.19 -1.89
CA VAL A 182 -14.66 16.62 -0.53
C VAL A 182 -16.06 16.86 0.03
N THR A 183 -16.66 15.85 0.63
CA THR A 183 -18.01 15.84 1.18
C THR A 183 -18.00 15.80 2.69
N VAL A 184 -18.37 16.91 3.33
CA VAL A 184 -18.70 16.93 4.75
C VAL A 184 -20.12 16.39 4.95
N SER A 185 -20.22 15.30 5.69
CA SER A 185 -21.44 14.63 6.14
C SER A 185 -21.82 15.16 7.52
N LEU A 186 -22.99 15.80 7.62
CA LEU A 186 -23.54 16.33 8.87
C LEU A 186 -24.90 15.68 9.17
N ASP A 187 -24.95 14.81 10.18
CA ASP A 187 -26.22 14.27 10.67
C ASP A 187 -26.28 14.29 12.21
N TYR A 188 -27.13 15.16 12.75
CA TYR A 188 -27.32 15.31 14.19
C TYR A 188 -28.74 14.91 14.62
N PRO A 189 -28.91 14.14 15.72
CA PRO A 189 -30.22 13.76 16.20
C PRO A 189 -31.12 14.97 16.50
N GLY A 190 -32.35 14.92 15.98
CA GLY A 190 -33.32 15.98 16.13
C GLY A 190 -33.09 17.21 15.22
N MET A 191 -32.33 17.10 14.13
CA MET A 191 -32.30 18.09 13.03
C MET A 191 -33.73 18.41 12.54
N GLN A 192 -34.08 19.69 12.45
CA GLN A 192 -35.45 20.16 12.18
C GLN A 192 -35.49 21.48 11.39
N LEU A 193 -36.68 21.88 10.93
CA LEU A 193 -36.90 23.19 10.33
C LEU A 193 -36.65 24.32 11.34
N GLY A 194 -36.02 25.40 10.88
CA GLY A 194 -35.66 26.56 11.71
C GLY A 194 -34.27 26.46 12.35
N ASP A 195 -33.60 25.32 12.28
CA ASP A 195 -32.17 25.24 12.56
C ASP A 195 -31.37 25.99 11.48
N THR A 196 -30.23 26.59 11.86
CA THR A 196 -29.24 27.11 10.90
C THR A 196 -27.86 26.55 11.19
N VAL A 197 -27.23 25.95 10.18
CA VAL A 197 -25.94 25.27 10.30
C VAL A 197 -24.83 26.15 9.75
N ARG A 198 -23.78 26.37 10.54
CA ARG A 198 -22.51 26.97 10.11
C ARG A 198 -21.44 25.88 10.15
N LEU A 199 -20.95 25.46 8.99
CA LEU A 199 -19.69 24.73 8.92
C LEU A 199 -18.55 25.70 9.24
N VAL A 200 -17.51 25.24 9.94
CA VAL A 200 -16.32 26.04 10.26
C VAL A 200 -15.09 25.20 9.97
N ARG A 201 -14.17 25.80 9.23
CA ARG A 201 -12.92 25.22 8.78
C ARG A 201 -11.79 26.18 9.16
N GLU A 202 -10.76 25.66 9.79
CA GLU A 202 -9.52 26.35 10.16
C GLU A 202 -8.37 25.49 9.64
N GLY A 203 -7.26 26.06 9.18
CA GLY A 203 -6.13 25.22 8.77
C GLY A 203 -4.84 25.98 8.48
N VAL A 204 -3.78 25.20 8.27
CA VAL A 204 -2.44 25.68 7.93
C VAL A 204 -1.86 24.89 6.76
N ASP A 205 -1.05 25.53 5.92
CA ASP A 205 -0.27 24.86 4.86
C ASP A 205 0.95 24.09 5.44
N VAL A 206 1.68 23.36 4.59
CA VAL A 206 2.92 22.66 4.97
C VAL A 206 3.98 23.59 5.59
N LYS A 207 4.00 24.87 5.20
CA LYS A 207 4.91 25.92 5.73
C LYS A 207 4.35 26.62 6.97
N GLN A 208 3.25 26.11 7.53
CA GLN A 208 2.54 26.62 8.71
C GLN A 208 1.88 28.00 8.54
N ASN A 209 1.65 28.47 7.31
CA ASN A 209 0.86 29.67 7.06
C ASN A 209 -0.63 29.36 7.31
N ALA A 210 -1.32 30.21 8.07
CA ALA A 210 -2.76 30.08 8.28
C ALA A 210 -3.54 30.34 6.98
N ILE A 211 -4.51 29.47 6.68
CA ILE A 211 -5.42 29.60 5.54
C ILE A 211 -6.80 30.03 6.05
N ASP A 212 -7.23 31.22 5.64
CA ASP A 212 -8.54 31.78 6.00
C ASP A 212 -9.66 31.19 5.11
N PHE A 213 -10.68 30.60 5.74
CA PHE A 213 -11.82 30.00 5.05
C PHE A 213 -13.13 30.73 5.32
N THR A 214 -13.82 31.11 4.25
CA THR A 214 -15.13 31.81 4.33
C THR A 214 -16.28 30.83 4.11
N ASP A 215 -16.80 30.27 5.19
CA ASP A 215 -17.99 29.42 5.19
C ASP A 215 -19.30 30.21 5.37
N LYS A 216 -20.42 29.66 4.89
CA LYS A 216 -21.74 30.32 4.90
C LYS A 216 -22.73 29.68 5.88
N ASP A 217 -23.59 30.50 6.47
CA ASP A 217 -24.74 30.02 7.25
C ASP A 217 -25.79 29.40 6.32
N ARG A 218 -26.21 28.17 6.63
CA ARG A 218 -27.09 27.34 5.80
C ARG A 218 -28.34 26.94 6.61
N PRO A 219 -29.53 27.49 6.33
CA PRO A 219 -30.76 27.12 7.04
C PRO A 219 -31.20 25.70 6.66
N VAL A 220 -31.70 24.93 7.62
CA VAL A 220 -32.21 23.56 7.39
C VAL A 220 -33.58 23.64 6.73
N SER A 221 -33.66 23.22 5.46
CA SER A 221 -34.90 23.16 4.69
C SER A 221 -35.53 21.76 4.71
N SER A 222 -36.80 21.68 4.31
CA SER A 222 -37.52 20.40 4.15
C SER A 222 -36.80 19.44 3.19
N SER A 223 -36.11 19.95 2.17
CA SER A 223 -35.33 19.13 1.24
C SER A 223 -34.03 18.58 1.85
N ASN A 224 -33.51 19.19 2.91
CA ASN A 224 -32.37 18.64 3.66
C ASN A 224 -32.86 17.51 4.58
N LEU A 225 -33.99 17.71 5.27
CA LEU A 225 -34.60 16.69 6.13
C LEU A 225 -35.00 15.42 5.37
N GLN A 226 -35.45 15.56 4.12
CA GLN A 226 -35.77 14.44 3.21
C GLN A 226 -34.53 13.74 2.61
N ARG A 227 -33.34 14.33 2.73
CA ARG A 227 -32.09 13.84 2.11
C ARG A 227 -30.92 13.80 3.11
N ARG A 228 -31.21 13.46 4.37
CA ARG A 228 -30.19 13.29 5.41
C ARG A 228 -29.22 12.14 5.03
N PRO A 229 -27.90 12.23 5.31
CA PRO A 229 -27.20 13.30 6.02
C PRO A 229 -27.14 14.62 5.24
N LEU A 230 -27.07 15.76 5.93
CA LEU A 230 -26.83 17.05 5.28
C LEU A 230 -25.39 17.08 4.73
N LYS A 231 -25.26 17.02 3.40
CA LYS A 231 -23.97 17.08 2.71
C LYS A 231 -23.58 18.53 2.36
N ILE A 232 -22.34 18.89 2.63
CA ILE A 232 -21.70 20.13 2.19
C ILE A 232 -20.42 19.76 1.44
N THR A 233 -20.24 20.27 0.22
CA THR A 233 -19.08 19.96 -0.62
C THR A 233 -18.08 21.11 -0.70
N TRP A 234 -16.80 20.78 -0.67
CA TRP A 234 -15.65 21.65 -0.97
C TRP A 234 -14.98 21.20 -2.27
N THR A 235 -14.35 22.10 -3.00
CA THR A 235 -13.67 21.82 -4.28
C THR A 235 -12.20 21.44 -4.10
N ASP A 236 -11.56 20.90 -5.14
CA ASP A 236 -10.09 20.79 -5.23
C ASP A 236 -9.36 22.09 -4.83
N ALA A 237 -9.83 23.25 -5.30
CA ALA A 237 -9.27 24.56 -4.99
C ALA A 237 -9.49 25.01 -3.53
N ASP A 238 -10.49 24.45 -2.82
CA ASP A 238 -10.68 24.66 -1.39
C ASP A 238 -9.65 23.87 -0.55
N ILE A 239 -9.11 22.77 -1.08
CA ILE A 239 -8.31 21.79 -0.31
C ILE A 239 -6.81 21.91 -0.62
N LYS A 240 -6.44 22.17 -1.89
CA LYS A 240 -5.02 22.33 -2.30
C LYS A 240 -4.18 23.33 -1.49
N PRO A 241 -4.70 24.46 -0.97
CA PRO A 241 -3.93 25.35 -0.10
C PRO A 241 -3.46 24.72 1.22
N LEU A 242 -4.02 23.57 1.61
CA LEU A 242 -3.66 22.82 2.81
C LEU A 242 -2.75 21.62 2.52
N LEU A 243 -2.25 21.43 1.29
CA LEU A 243 -1.43 20.27 0.94
C LEU A 243 -0.21 20.14 1.87
N ASN A 244 -0.05 18.93 2.41
CA ASN A 244 0.88 18.52 3.46
C ASN A 244 0.76 19.31 4.78
N GLY A 245 -0.42 19.89 5.04
CA GLY A 245 -0.79 20.68 6.21
C GLY A 245 -1.99 20.10 6.98
N VAL A 246 -2.46 20.85 7.98
CA VAL A 246 -3.48 20.37 8.96
C VAL A 246 -4.72 21.25 8.92
N MET A 247 -5.90 20.62 8.95
CA MET A 247 -7.22 21.23 8.91
C MET A 247 -8.04 20.82 10.14
N SER A 248 -8.49 21.79 10.94
CA SER A 248 -9.49 21.58 11.98
C SER A 248 -10.88 21.89 11.43
N ILE A 249 -11.80 20.92 11.52
CA ILE A 249 -13.17 21.02 11.02
C ILE A 249 -14.18 20.82 12.14
N TYR A 250 -15.24 21.63 12.13
CA TYR A 250 -16.36 21.54 13.08
C TYR A 250 -17.58 22.27 12.53
N TYR A 251 -18.73 22.14 13.19
CA TYR A 251 -19.91 22.90 12.80
C TYR A 251 -20.66 23.42 14.02
N LYS A 252 -21.48 24.44 13.77
CA LYS A 252 -22.33 25.08 14.76
C LYS A 252 -23.77 25.01 14.28
N VAL A 253 -24.71 24.80 15.19
CA VAL A 253 -26.15 24.83 14.92
C VAL A 253 -26.81 25.89 15.77
N TYR A 254 -27.40 26.88 15.12
CA TYR A 254 -28.28 27.86 15.76
C TYR A 254 -29.68 27.27 15.93
N ARG A 255 -30.17 27.26 17.17
CA ARG A 255 -31.55 26.87 17.52
C ARG A 255 -32.06 27.75 18.65
N ASN A 256 -33.26 28.32 18.49
CA ASN A 256 -33.99 29.06 19.54
C ASN A 256 -33.15 30.15 20.24
N GLY A 257 -32.35 30.91 19.49
CA GLY A 257 -31.50 31.99 20.04
C GLY A 257 -30.07 31.57 20.41
N VAL A 258 -29.76 30.27 20.47
CA VAL A 258 -28.47 29.75 20.96
C VAL A 258 -27.70 29.05 19.84
N TRP A 259 -26.40 29.34 19.73
CA TRP A 259 -25.45 28.55 18.92
C TRP A 259 -24.88 27.41 19.76
N TYR A 260 -25.08 26.18 19.29
CA TYR A 260 -24.44 24.96 19.79
C TYR A 260 -23.28 24.59 18.88
N THR A 261 -22.14 24.16 19.44
CA THR A 261 -20.91 23.86 18.69
C THR A 261 -20.55 22.38 18.83
N SER A 262 -20.17 21.73 17.71
CA SER A 262 -19.74 20.33 17.68
C SER A 262 -18.33 20.15 18.26
N PRO A 263 -17.90 18.91 18.57
CA PRO A 263 -16.48 18.59 18.67
C PRO A 263 -15.73 19.00 17.39
N LYS A 264 -14.45 19.36 17.53
CA LYS A 264 -13.52 19.49 16.39
C LYS A 264 -13.03 18.11 15.98
N CYS A 265 -13.02 17.83 14.68
CA CYS A 265 -12.24 16.78 14.07
C CYS A 265 -10.99 17.45 13.44
N ASN A 266 -9.84 16.81 13.54
CA ASN A 266 -8.60 17.27 12.89
C ASN A 266 -8.27 16.30 11.76
N ILE A 267 -7.84 16.87 10.64
CA ILE A 267 -7.66 16.18 9.37
C ILE A 267 -6.32 16.62 8.79
N TYR A 268 -5.45 15.69 8.41
CA TYR A 268 -4.31 15.98 7.56
C TYR A 268 -4.77 16.06 6.09
N VAL A 269 -4.07 16.83 5.26
CA VAL A 269 -4.40 16.99 3.84
C VAL A 269 -3.17 16.59 3.02
N GLY A 270 -3.07 15.31 2.68
CA GLY A 270 -1.89 14.66 2.11
C GLY A 270 -1.89 13.15 2.42
N PRO A 271 -0.78 12.43 2.18
CA PRO A 271 -0.62 11.05 2.66
C PRO A 271 -0.70 11.02 4.19
N SER A 272 -1.36 10.03 4.78
CA SER A 272 -1.65 10.07 6.21
C SER A 272 -0.39 10.00 7.07
N LEU A 273 -0.31 10.88 8.08
CA LEU A 273 0.74 10.90 9.11
C LEU A 273 0.80 9.62 9.98
N ALA A 274 -0.16 8.70 9.80
CA ALA A 274 -0.17 7.38 10.40
C ALA A 274 -1.06 6.41 9.58
N SER A 275 -0.90 6.34 8.25
CA SER A 275 -1.63 5.34 7.44
C SER A 275 -1.18 3.92 7.78
N LEU A 276 0.13 3.72 7.81
CA LEU A 276 0.73 2.42 8.04
C LEU A 276 0.59 2.02 9.52
N PRO A 277 0.31 0.73 9.80
CA PRO A 277 0.45 0.19 11.15
C PRO A 277 1.93 0.20 11.57
N PRO A 278 2.25 0.05 12.87
CA PRO A 278 3.60 -0.36 13.27
C PRO A 278 3.91 -1.75 12.72
N PHE A 279 5.19 -2.12 12.62
CA PHE A 279 5.60 -3.47 12.23
C PHE A 279 6.72 -4.02 13.13
N ILE A 280 6.98 -5.32 13.05
CA ILE A 280 7.97 -6.05 13.85
C ILE A 280 8.62 -7.06 12.90
N ASN A 281 9.95 -7.07 12.79
CA ASN A 281 10.65 -7.95 11.83
C ASN A 281 10.59 -9.42 12.25
N GLU A 282 10.44 -9.65 13.56
CA GLU A 282 10.30 -10.94 14.22
C GLU A 282 8.87 -11.48 14.16
N VAL A 283 7.91 -10.77 13.54
CA VAL A 283 6.57 -11.28 13.23
C VAL A 283 6.58 -11.91 11.83
N VAL A 284 6.53 -13.23 11.77
CA VAL A 284 6.47 -14.02 10.54
C VAL A 284 5.14 -14.78 10.48
N ASP A 285 4.48 -14.82 9.32
CA ASP A 285 3.13 -15.40 9.15
C ASP A 285 2.05 -14.81 10.09
N ASN A 286 2.22 -13.57 10.53
CA ASN A 286 1.44 -12.94 11.60
C ASN A 286 1.60 -13.60 12.99
N ARG A 287 2.72 -14.28 13.25
CA ARG A 287 3.12 -14.84 14.55
C ARG A 287 4.41 -14.19 15.05
N LEU A 288 4.43 -13.80 16.32
CA LEU A 288 5.65 -13.50 17.07
C LEU A 288 5.98 -14.70 17.97
N ASP A 289 6.99 -15.50 17.61
CA ASP A 289 7.42 -16.64 18.43
C ASP A 289 8.31 -16.16 19.60
N PRO A 290 7.88 -16.27 20.88
CA PRO A 290 8.70 -15.80 21.99
C PRO A 290 9.94 -16.66 22.22
N ASP A 291 9.97 -17.92 21.74
CA ASP A 291 11.14 -18.80 21.85
C ASP A 291 12.26 -18.41 20.87
N SER A 292 12.01 -17.52 19.89
CA SER A 292 13.04 -16.97 19.00
C SER A 292 13.65 -15.64 19.50
N ILE A 293 13.10 -15.04 20.56
CA ILE A 293 13.51 -13.74 21.09
C ILE A 293 14.57 -13.92 22.18
N ALA A 294 15.66 -13.17 22.12
CA ALA A 294 16.73 -13.24 23.11
C ALA A 294 16.39 -12.48 24.41
N ASP A 295 16.12 -11.17 24.31
CA ASP A 295 15.78 -10.27 25.43
C ASP A 295 14.62 -9.33 25.05
N SER A 296 14.64 -8.78 23.84
CA SER A 296 13.66 -7.85 23.29
C SER A 296 13.57 -7.95 21.76
N ILE A 297 12.52 -7.35 21.21
CA ILE A 297 12.33 -7.08 19.77
C ILE A 297 12.23 -5.59 19.52
N ASN A 298 12.28 -5.18 18.26
CA ASN A 298 11.97 -3.82 17.86
C ASN A 298 10.56 -3.70 17.24
N VAL A 299 9.72 -2.84 17.82
CA VAL A 299 8.49 -2.36 17.17
C VAL A 299 8.85 -1.12 16.35
N HIS A 300 8.85 -1.26 15.03
CA HIS A 300 9.15 -0.20 14.08
C HIS A 300 7.90 0.65 13.82
N ILE A 301 8.06 1.97 13.95
CA ILE A 301 7.09 2.96 13.53
C ILE A 301 7.56 3.56 12.20
N PRO A 302 6.82 3.36 11.09
CA PRO A 302 7.17 3.91 9.79
C PRO A 302 7.39 5.43 9.82
N SER A 303 8.47 5.89 9.18
CA SER A 303 8.85 7.32 9.11
C SER A 303 7.83 8.21 8.38
N ALA A 304 6.91 7.60 7.62
CA ALA A 304 5.98 8.22 6.68
C ALA A 304 5.24 9.46 7.25
N GLY A 305 5.71 10.65 6.87
CA GLY A 305 5.11 11.93 7.24
C GLY A 305 5.49 12.47 8.61
N THR A 306 6.36 11.80 9.36
CA THR A 306 6.89 12.29 10.65
C THR A 306 7.73 13.58 10.49
N LEU A 307 7.88 14.35 11.56
CA LEU A 307 8.75 15.53 11.64
C LEU A 307 9.53 15.53 12.95
N VAL A 308 10.72 16.12 12.95
CA VAL A 308 11.53 16.33 14.15
C VAL A 308 10.73 17.09 15.22
N SER A 309 10.69 16.56 16.43
CA SER A 309 9.86 16.99 17.58
C SER A 309 8.40 16.50 17.60
N ASP A 310 7.95 15.68 16.64
CA ASP A 310 6.74 14.88 16.84
C ASP A 310 6.96 13.90 18.01
N LYS A 311 5.92 13.71 18.82
CA LYS A 311 5.90 12.67 19.83
C LYS A 311 5.16 11.45 19.30
N ILE A 312 5.77 10.27 19.43
CA ILE A 312 5.11 8.98 19.21
C ILE A 312 4.81 8.34 20.56
N THR A 313 3.58 7.87 20.76
CA THR A 313 3.23 6.96 21.87
C THR A 313 2.78 5.62 21.28
N LEU A 314 3.53 4.56 21.56
CA LEU A 314 3.22 3.18 21.20
C LEU A 314 2.26 2.56 22.22
N PHE A 315 1.32 1.73 21.77
CA PHE A 315 0.39 0.95 22.60
C PHE A 315 0.38 -0.51 22.16
N TRP A 316 0.31 -1.44 23.12
CA TRP A 316 0.19 -2.88 22.89
C TRP A 316 -0.78 -3.49 23.91
N SER A 317 -1.73 -4.30 23.45
CA SER A 317 -2.65 -5.04 24.33
C SER A 317 -3.24 -6.29 23.67
N ASP A 318 -3.49 -7.34 24.44
CA ASP A 318 -4.50 -8.35 24.05
C ASP A 318 -5.93 -7.81 24.25
N ALA A 319 -6.93 -8.51 23.69
CA ALA A 319 -8.34 -8.14 23.81
C ALA A 319 -8.86 -8.10 25.26
N SER A 320 -8.17 -8.74 26.22
CA SER A 320 -8.54 -8.69 27.64
C SER A 320 -8.09 -7.41 28.35
N LYS A 321 -7.06 -6.73 27.80
CA LYS A 321 -6.42 -5.51 28.34
C LYS A 321 -5.93 -5.68 29.80
N GLN A 322 -5.70 -6.92 30.26
CA GLN A 322 -5.25 -7.21 31.62
C GLN A 322 -3.78 -6.84 31.85
N LYS A 323 -2.94 -6.92 30.81
CA LYS A 323 -1.58 -6.39 30.77
C LYS A 323 -1.45 -5.58 29.48
N THR A 324 -1.37 -4.26 29.60
CA THR A 324 -1.15 -3.32 28.50
C THR A 324 0.26 -2.77 28.59
N PHE A 325 0.97 -2.72 27.48
CA PHE A 325 2.24 -2.01 27.36
C PHE A 325 2.03 -0.69 26.64
N THR A 326 2.81 0.32 27.00
CA THR A 326 2.77 1.67 26.42
C THR A 326 4.14 2.31 26.61
N ASP A 327 4.67 2.93 25.56
CA ASP A 327 5.96 3.63 25.60
C ASP A 327 5.92 4.93 24.78
N GLU A 328 6.83 5.86 25.04
CA GLU A 328 6.82 7.21 24.48
C GLU A 328 8.20 7.67 23.99
N GLY A 329 8.26 8.17 22.76
CA GLY A 329 9.48 8.69 22.15
C GLY A 329 9.24 9.98 21.36
N ILE A 330 10.34 10.65 21.00
CA ILE A 330 10.33 11.88 20.18
C ILE A 330 11.10 11.61 18.89
N VAL A 331 10.54 12.00 17.75
CA VAL A 331 11.21 11.95 16.45
C VAL A 331 12.35 12.98 16.43
N THR A 332 13.54 12.57 16.02
CA THR A 332 14.77 13.36 16.04
C THR A 332 15.33 13.54 14.64
N GLN A 333 16.34 14.41 14.48
CA GLN A 333 17.03 14.58 13.21
C GLN A 333 17.79 13.32 12.73
N GLN A 334 17.92 12.28 13.56
CA GLN A 334 18.57 11.01 13.22
C GLN A 334 17.60 9.91 12.76
N ASN A 335 16.29 10.07 13.01
CA ASN A 335 15.26 9.07 12.71
C ASN A 335 13.95 9.71 12.21
N VAL A 336 14.05 10.83 11.48
CA VAL A 336 12.92 11.42 10.74
C VAL A 336 12.82 10.85 9.32
N ASP A 337 13.96 10.41 8.75
CA ASP A 337 14.08 9.86 7.40
C ASP A 337 14.12 8.31 7.38
N GLY A 338 13.85 7.65 8.51
CA GLY A 338 13.89 6.19 8.70
C GLY A 338 13.13 5.79 9.97
N ASP A 339 12.85 4.49 10.13
CA ASP A 339 11.89 4.04 11.14
C ASP A 339 12.28 4.40 12.59
N MET A 340 11.28 4.74 13.38
CA MET A 340 11.43 4.92 14.82
C MET A 340 11.13 3.60 15.54
N SER A 341 12.18 2.90 15.96
CA SER A 341 12.04 1.67 16.74
C SER A 341 11.78 1.94 18.24
N PHE A 342 10.97 1.06 18.84
CA PHE A 342 10.79 0.93 20.30
C PHE A 342 11.27 -0.46 20.74
N ASP A 343 12.03 -0.53 21.84
CA ASP A 343 12.46 -1.79 22.44
C ASP A 343 11.32 -2.40 23.27
N VAL A 344 10.87 -3.60 22.90
CA VAL A 344 9.79 -4.31 23.61
C VAL A 344 10.33 -5.64 24.14
N TYR A 345 10.40 -5.74 25.48
CA TYR A 345 11.07 -6.84 26.18
C TYR A 345 10.19 -8.11 26.28
N LEU A 346 10.86 -9.26 26.28
CA LEU A 346 10.25 -10.59 26.30
C LEU A 346 9.36 -10.81 27.54
N ASP A 347 9.77 -10.32 28.70
CA ASP A 347 9.01 -10.45 29.96
C ASP A 347 7.78 -9.51 30.01
N ASN A 348 7.79 -8.42 29.24
CA ASN A 348 6.76 -7.38 29.27
C ASN A 348 6.61 -6.62 27.94
N PRO A 349 5.54 -6.87 27.17
CA PRO A 349 4.36 -7.67 27.47
C PRO A 349 4.44 -9.14 26.99
N ILE A 350 5.41 -9.49 26.15
CA ILE A 350 5.33 -10.58 25.14
C ILE A 350 4.93 -11.93 25.75
N GLU A 351 5.68 -12.48 26.71
CA GLU A 351 5.37 -13.81 27.29
C GLU A 351 4.02 -13.88 28.00
N PHE A 352 3.48 -12.77 28.51
CA PHE A 352 2.10 -12.77 29.04
C PHE A 352 1.04 -12.87 27.93
N ASN A 353 1.39 -12.51 26.69
CA ASN A 353 0.52 -12.66 25.54
C ASN A 353 0.71 -13.99 24.79
N ARG A 354 1.68 -14.84 25.15
CA ARG A 354 1.83 -16.17 24.52
C ARG A 354 0.50 -16.95 24.55
N GLY A 355 0.12 -17.50 23.40
CA GLY A 355 -1.17 -18.16 23.19
C GLY A 355 -2.34 -17.21 22.87
N LYS A 356 -2.09 -15.95 22.48
CA LYS A 356 -3.14 -14.94 22.24
C LYS A 356 -2.87 -14.06 21.03
N MET A 357 -3.94 -13.51 20.48
CA MET A 357 -3.90 -12.37 19.57
C MET A 357 -3.65 -11.06 20.34
N VAL A 358 -2.79 -10.20 19.81
CA VAL A 358 -2.56 -8.83 20.32
C VAL A 358 -2.93 -7.80 19.27
N SER A 359 -3.06 -6.55 19.70
CA SER A 359 -3.18 -5.38 18.83
C SER A 359 -2.20 -4.31 19.28
N VAL A 360 -1.43 -3.79 18.34
CA VAL A 360 -0.34 -2.84 18.52
C VAL A 360 -0.59 -1.65 17.59
N PHE A 361 -0.57 -0.43 18.13
CA PHE A 361 -0.82 0.79 17.37
C PHE A 361 -0.08 1.96 17.99
N TYR A 362 0.12 3.04 17.25
CA TYR A 362 0.74 4.26 17.78
C TYR A 362 -0.18 5.48 17.64
N LEU A 363 0.10 6.48 18.49
CA LEU A 363 -0.39 7.86 18.35
C LEU A 363 0.80 8.76 17.96
N LEU A 364 0.67 9.47 16.85
CA LEU A 364 1.56 10.60 16.51
C LEU A 364 0.93 11.89 17.03
N GLU A 365 1.56 12.54 17.99
CA GLU A 365 1.20 13.85 18.52
C GLU A 365 2.16 14.93 17.98
N ARG A 366 1.63 15.80 17.12
CA ARG A 366 2.35 16.97 16.58
C ARG A 366 1.96 18.23 17.34
N VAL A 367 2.95 19.04 17.70
CA VAL A 367 2.75 20.39 18.27
C VAL A 367 2.72 21.41 17.15
N LEU A 368 1.60 22.10 16.97
CA LEU A 368 1.46 23.20 16.01
C LEU A 368 2.13 24.48 16.55
N PRO A 369 2.54 25.44 15.69
CA PRO A 369 3.24 26.66 16.13
C PRO A 369 2.46 27.59 17.07
N ASP A 370 1.14 27.44 17.18
CA ASP A 370 0.30 28.14 18.16
C ASP A 370 0.20 27.42 19.52
N GLY A 371 0.95 26.33 19.71
CA GLY A 371 1.00 25.52 20.91
C GLY A 371 -0.11 24.47 21.03
N ARG A 372 -1.03 24.36 20.05
CA ARG A 372 -2.01 23.27 20.03
C ARG A 372 -1.32 21.93 19.72
N LYS A 373 -1.70 20.89 20.45
CA LYS A 373 -1.38 19.50 20.11
C LYS A 373 -2.49 18.92 19.22
N VAL A 374 -2.10 18.21 18.17
CA VAL A 374 -2.99 17.38 17.35
C VAL A 374 -2.46 15.95 17.35
N SER A 375 -3.35 14.97 17.46
CA SER A 375 -2.98 13.56 17.56
C SER A 375 -3.65 12.76 16.45
N PHE A 376 -2.86 11.95 15.75
CA PHE A 376 -3.27 11.00 14.72
C PHE A 376 -3.02 9.58 15.23
N ARG A 377 -3.82 8.60 14.80
CA ARG A 377 -3.70 7.20 15.24
C ARG A 377 -3.44 6.29 14.05
N SER A 378 -2.53 5.36 14.20
CA SER A 378 -2.26 4.34 13.18
C SER A 378 -3.41 3.35 12.99
N ALA A 379 -3.32 2.57 11.91
CA ALA A 379 -3.97 1.27 11.86
C ALA A 379 -3.44 0.34 12.97
N ASP A 380 -4.21 -0.69 13.31
CA ASP A 380 -3.82 -1.71 14.29
C ASP A 380 -2.98 -2.77 13.58
N TYR A 381 -1.72 -2.92 13.98
CA TYR A 381 -0.97 -4.14 13.71
C TYR A 381 -1.51 -5.22 14.64
N GLN A 382 -1.95 -6.33 14.08
CA GLN A 382 -2.39 -7.48 14.86
C GLN A 382 -1.49 -8.66 14.53
N PHE A 383 -1.24 -9.53 15.51
CA PHE A 383 -0.49 -10.76 15.35
C PHE A 383 -0.82 -11.70 16.52
N PHE A 384 -0.58 -12.98 16.32
CA PHE A 384 -0.56 -13.97 17.38
C PHE A 384 0.81 -13.93 18.08
N VAL A 385 0.83 -14.08 19.40
CA VAL A 385 2.08 -14.26 20.15
C VAL A 385 2.20 -15.73 20.55
N GLY A 386 3.25 -16.39 20.11
CA GLY A 386 3.47 -17.83 20.22
C GLY A 386 3.99 -18.42 18.91
N SER A 387 4.71 -19.54 19.02
CA SER A 387 5.15 -20.37 17.89
C SER A 387 3.98 -20.86 17.01
N GLN A 388 4.24 -21.38 15.81
CA GLN A 388 3.20 -22.09 15.03
C GLN A 388 2.55 -23.20 15.88
N LYS A 389 3.33 -23.90 16.70
CA LYS A 389 2.82 -24.94 17.61
C LYS A 389 1.96 -24.37 18.72
N ASP A 390 2.26 -23.18 19.25
CA ASP A 390 1.39 -22.49 20.21
C ASP A 390 0.09 -22.01 19.56
N GLN A 391 0.15 -21.61 18.28
CA GLN A 391 -1.03 -21.24 17.48
C GLN A 391 -1.89 -22.47 17.19
N GLU A 392 -1.31 -23.56 16.70
CA GLU A 392 -1.99 -24.86 16.55
C GLU A 392 -2.56 -25.35 17.88
N ALA A 393 -1.85 -25.17 19.00
CA ALA A 393 -2.35 -25.51 20.33
C ALA A 393 -3.45 -24.56 20.85
N ALA A 394 -3.58 -23.35 20.30
CA ALA A 394 -4.63 -22.38 20.62
C ALA A 394 -5.84 -22.49 19.67
N ASP A 395 -5.64 -22.90 18.42
CA ASP A 395 -6.68 -23.07 17.40
C ASP A 395 -7.28 -24.49 17.44
N ALA A 396 -6.45 -25.51 17.69
CA ALA A 396 -6.88 -26.85 18.07
C ALA A 396 -7.12 -26.99 19.59
N ARG A 397 -7.08 -25.89 20.37
CA ARG A 397 -7.70 -25.83 21.70
C ARG A 397 -9.20 -26.02 21.51
N VAL A 398 -9.65 -27.26 21.66
CA VAL A 398 -11.08 -27.56 21.73
C VAL A 398 -11.63 -26.90 22.99
N LEU A 399 -12.30 -25.74 22.83
CA LEU A 399 -12.71 -24.87 23.94
C LEU A 399 -13.52 -25.65 24.98
N THR A 400 -13.41 -25.31 26.26
CA THR A 400 -14.13 -26.00 27.34
C THR A 400 -15.62 -26.16 26.99
N GLY A 401 -16.11 -27.40 27.06
CA GLY A 401 -17.45 -27.77 26.61
C GLY A 401 -18.57 -26.94 27.26
N ALA A 402 -19.65 -26.77 26.51
CA ALA A 402 -20.81 -26.00 26.97
C ALA A 402 -21.48 -26.71 28.15
N VAL A 403 -21.59 -26.04 29.31
CA VAL A 403 -22.20 -26.68 30.49
C VAL A 403 -23.73 -26.64 30.34
N VAL A 404 -24.32 -27.78 30.01
CA VAL A 404 -25.78 -27.94 29.88
C VAL A 404 -26.39 -28.34 31.23
N GLU A 405 -27.29 -27.49 31.75
CA GLU A 405 -27.92 -27.72 33.04
C GLU A 405 -28.77 -29.01 33.01
N GLY A 406 -28.55 -29.91 33.97
CA GLY A 406 -29.27 -31.19 34.08
C GLY A 406 -28.66 -32.40 33.36
N VAL A 407 -27.59 -32.25 32.58
CA VAL A 407 -26.81 -33.39 32.05
C VAL A 407 -25.95 -34.03 33.15
N LYS A 408 -25.88 -35.36 33.19
CA LYS A 408 -24.98 -36.14 34.07
C LYS A 408 -24.54 -37.42 33.37
N ASP A 409 -23.28 -37.83 33.55
CA ASP A 409 -22.72 -39.09 33.03
C ASP A 409 -22.98 -39.29 31.53
N GLY A 410 -22.88 -38.19 30.75
CA GLY A 410 -23.20 -38.17 29.32
C GLY A 410 -24.65 -38.49 28.99
N LYS A 411 -25.61 -38.17 29.88
CA LYS A 411 -27.05 -38.43 29.73
C LYS A 411 -27.89 -37.24 30.19
N MET A 412 -29.01 -37.00 29.51
CA MET A 412 -30.04 -36.03 29.94
C MET A 412 -31.32 -36.77 30.36
N ASP A 413 -31.98 -36.30 31.42
CA ASP A 413 -33.30 -36.82 31.80
C ASP A 413 -34.37 -36.39 30.78
N ALA A 414 -35.13 -37.35 30.25
CA ALA A 414 -36.21 -37.12 29.30
C ALA A 414 -37.30 -36.17 29.85
N ALA A 415 -37.44 -36.00 31.17
CA ALA A 415 -38.33 -35.02 31.77
C ALA A 415 -38.02 -33.57 31.33
N LEU A 416 -36.77 -33.26 30.98
CA LEU A 416 -36.37 -31.92 30.50
C LEU A 416 -36.95 -31.59 29.12
N ALA A 417 -37.39 -32.58 28.35
CA ALA A 417 -38.16 -32.37 27.11
C ALA A 417 -39.51 -31.67 27.34
N SER A 418 -40.01 -31.64 28.59
CA SER A 418 -41.22 -30.90 28.99
C SER A 418 -40.95 -29.57 29.70
N ALA A 419 -39.71 -29.30 30.12
CA ALA A 419 -39.34 -28.14 30.94
C ALA A 419 -38.38 -27.15 30.25
N GLY A 420 -37.54 -27.64 29.33
CA GLY A 420 -36.37 -26.91 28.84
C GLY A 420 -35.22 -26.91 29.85
N THR A 421 -34.11 -26.29 29.47
CA THR A 421 -32.93 -26.15 30.34
C THR A 421 -32.07 -24.94 29.92
N LYS A 422 -30.79 -24.86 30.33
CA LYS A 422 -29.84 -23.81 29.92
C LYS A 422 -28.52 -24.40 29.43
N LEU A 423 -27.82 -23.60 28.64
CA LEU A 423 -26.44 -23.80 28.19
C LEU A 423 -25.60 -22.62 28.68
N THR A 424 -24.47 -22.90 29.33
CA THR A 424 -23.52 -21.89 29.81
C THR A 424 -22.19 -22.01 29.06
N VAL A 425 -21.72 -20.89 28.53
CA VAL A 425 -20.40 -20.74 27.88
C VAL A 425 -19.42 -20.12 28.89
N PRO A 426 -18.28 -20.76 29.19
CA PRO A 426 -17.31 -20.22 30.14
C PRO A 426 -16.64 -18.93 29.62
N PHE A 427 -16.54 -17.89 30.46
CA PHE A 427 -15.88 -16.64 30.06
C PHE A 427 -14.39 -16.82 29.70
N ALA A 428 -13.75 -17.86 30.26
CA ALA A 428 -12.33 -18.19 30.05
C ALA A 428 -12.00 -18.66 28.62
N GLU A 429 -13.00 -18.78 27.74
CA GLU A 429 -12.85 -19.09 26.31
C GLU A 429 -13.12 -17.85 25.41
N THR A 430 -13.72 -16.79 25.98
CA THR A 430 -14.23 -15.60 25.27
C THR A 430 -13.30 -14.38 25.38
N GLN A 431 -13.36 -13.50 24.39
CA GLN A 431 -12.57 -12.27 24.25
C GLN A 431 -13.43 -11.11 23.72
N GLU A 432 -13.07 -9.86 24.03
CA GLU A 432 -13.79 -8.68 23.49
C GLU A 432 -13.68 -8.66 21.96
N GLY A 433 -14.82 -8.53 21.27
CA GLY A 433 -14.94 -8.63 19.81
C GLY A 433 -15.53 -9.95 19.32
N ASP A 434 -15.68 -10.98 20.17
CA ASP A 434 -16.29 -12.25 19.82
C ASP A 434 -17.81 -12.13 19.56
N SER A 435 -18.32 -13.00 18.69
CA SER A 435 -19.75 -13.28 18.51
C SER A 435 -20.02 -14.74 18.86
N VAL A 436 -20.54 -15.00 20.06
CA VAL A 436 -20.76 -16.36 20.57
C VAL A 436 -22.17 -16.82 20.23
N THR A 437 -22.28 -17.83 19.38
CA THR A 437 -23.56 -18.47 19.03
C THR A 437 -23.66 -19.85 19.67
N ALA A 438 -24.71 -20.09 20.45
CA ALA A 438 -24.97 -21.37 21.09
C ALA A 438 -25.92 -22.24 20.24
N TYR A 439 -25.63 -23.54 20.15
CA TYR A 439 -26.30 -24.49 19.27
C TYR A 439 -26.78 -25.74 20.00
N TRP A 440 -27.87 -26.29 19.50
CA TRP A 440 -28.38 -27.62 19.84
C TRP A 440 -28.65 -28.40 18.55
N GLN A 441 -28.02 -29.57 18.39
CA GLN A 441 -28.21 -30.43 17.22
C GLN A 441 -28.59 -31.85 17.67
N SER A 442 -29.36 -32.59 16.87
CA SER A 442 -29.40 -34.04 17.03
C SER A 442 -28.24 -34.65 16.25
N ALA A 443 -27.52 -35.58 16.86
CA ALA A 443 -26.42 -36.25 16.16
C ALA A 443 -26.90 -37.07 14.94
N GLU A 444 -28.20 -37.41 14.85
CA GLU A 444 -28.76 -38.22 13.74
C GLU A 444 -28.86 -37.44 12.43
N GLY A 445 -28.36 -36.20 12.42
CA GLY A 445 -28.43 -35.29 11.29
C GLY A 445 -29.63 -34.34 11.38
N GLY A 446 -29.63 -33.34 10.49
CA GLY A 446 -30.50 -32.18 10.55
C GLY A 446 -29.75 -30.92 11.01
N ASP A 447 -30.30 -29.76 10.68
CA ASP A 447 -29.65 -28.47 10.90
C ASP A 447 -29.51 -28.14 12.40
N PRO A 448 -28.38 -27.55 12.83
CA PRO A 448 -28.22 -27.05 14.19
C PRO A 448 -29.25 -25.97 14.55
N ILE A 449 -29.98 -26.18 15.64
CA ILE A 449 -30.92 -25.20 16.19
C ILE A 449 -30.12 -24.13 16.95
N VAL A 450 -30.12 -22.91 16.43
CA VAL A 450 -29.55 -21.74 17.09
C VAL A 450 -30.38 -21.41 18.34
N LEU A 451 -29.74 -21.44 19.51
CA LEU A 451 -30.32 -21.04 20.80
C LEU A 451 -30.24 -19.52 21.02
N GLY A 452 -29.27 -18.87 20.35
CA GLY A 452 -29.08 -17.43 20.32
C GLY A 452 -27.63 -17.07 20.04
N THR A 453 -27.39 -15.79 19.74
CA THR A 453 -26.06 -15.20 19.55
C THR A 453 -25.88 -14.04 20.52
N GLN A 454 -24.72 -13.95 21.16
CA GLN A 454 -24.34 -12.85 22.07
C GLN A 454 -22.96 -12.31 21.67
N ALA A 455 -22.85 -11.00 21.48
CA ALA A 455 -21.57 -10.33 21.27
C ALA A 455 -20.83 -10.16 22.60
N VAL A 456 -19.51 -10.20 22.56
CA VAL A 456 -18.63 -10.03 23.72
C VAL A 456 -17.95 -8.67 23.64
N ASP A 457 -18.05 -7.90 24.72
CA ASP A 457 -17.52 -6.55 24.87
C ASP A 457 -16.82 -6.39 26.24
N ALA A 458 -16.16 -5.25 26.47
CA ALA A 458 -15.49 -4.93 27.73
C ALA A 458 -16.39 -4.99 28.99
N ALA A 459 -17.71 -5.07 28.87
CA ALA A 459 -18.63 -5.21 29.99
C ALA A 459 -19.04 -6.67 30.29
N ASN A 460 -18.85 -7.62 29.38
CA ASN A 460 -19.20 -9.04 29.59
C ASN A 460 -18.05 -10.06 29.35
N VAL A 461 -16.89 -9.66 28.81
CA VAL A 461 -15.69 -10.52 28.56
C VAL A 461 -15.13 -11.28 29.78
N SER A 462 -15.63 -10.99 30.99
CA SER A 462 -15.25 -11.64 32.24
C SER A 462 -16.43 -12.33 32.96
N LEU A 463 -17.52 -12.61 32.24
CA LEU A 463 -18.77 -13.19 32.75
C LEU A 463 -19.25 -14.34 31.86
N ASP A 464 -19.66 -15.47 32.45
CA ASP A 464 -20.17 -16.61 31.70
C ASP A 464 -21.45 -16.24 30.91
N LEU A 465 -21.50 -16.60 29.63
CA LEU A 465 -22.65 -16.31 28.77
C LEU A 465 -23.68 -17.42 28.88
N VAL A 466 -24.93 -17.07 29.21
CA VAL A 466 -26.01 -18.05 29.45
C VAL A 466 -27.07 -17.96 28.36
N PHE A 467 -27.43 -19.10 27.80
CA PHE A 467 -28.46 -19.28 26.77
C PHE A 467 -29.55 -20.23 27.29
N ASN A 468 -30.81 -19.96 26.96
CA ASN A 468 -31.94 -20.82 27.35
C ASN A 468 -32.25 -21.84 26.25
N ILE A 469 -32.49 -23.09 26.62
CA ILE A 469 -32.89 -24.18 25.72
C ILE A 469 -34.41 -24.43 25.90
N PRO A 470 -35.27 -24.11 24.91
CA PRO A 470 -36.70 -24.38 25.01
C PRO A 470 -37.02 -25.88 25.15
N ALA A 471 -38.10 -26.22 25.87
CA ALA A 471 -38.57 -27.60 26.02
C ALA A 471 -38.75 -28.32 24.66
N ALA A 472 -39.35 -27.62 23.70
CA ALA A 472 -39.56 -28.13 22.34
C ALA A 472 -38.24 -28.46 21.61
N THR A 473 -37.15 -27.74 21.89
CA THR A 473 -35.80 -28.00 21.36
C THR A 473 -35.21 -29.24 21.99
N VAL A 474 -35.31 -29.40 23.31
CA VAL A 474 -34.84 -30.62 24.01
C VAL A 474 -35.55 -31.87 23.49
N ASN A 475 -36.85 -31.77 23.21
CA ASN A 475 -37.66 -32.88 22.71
C ASN A 475 -37.27 -33.40 21.31
N THR A 476 -36.55 -32.63 20.49
CA THR A 476 -36.17 -33.08 19.12
C THR A 476 -35.17 -34.23 19.10
N ALA A 477 -34.34 -34.33 20.14
CA ALA A 477 -33.30 -35.34 20.26
C ALA A 477 -33.76 -36.60 21.03
N LEU A 478 -35.03 -36.73 21.41
CA LEU A 478 -35.48 -37.83 22.28
C LEU A 478 -35.19 -39.22 21.67
N ASN A 479 -34.52 -40.07 22.43
CA ASN A 479 -33.95 -41.37 22.04
C ASN A 479 -32.74 -41.31 21.08
N LYS A 480 -32.13 -40.14 20.90
CA LYS A 480 -30.96 -39.86 20.03
C LYS A 480 -29.85 -39.16 20.81
N LYS A 481 -28.59 -39.20 20.35
CA LYS A 481 -27.59 -38.25 20.88
C LYS A 481 -28.04 -36.82 20.56
N ALA A 482 -27.94 -35.94 21.54
CA ALA A 482 -27.91 -34.51 21.33
C ALA A 482 -26.46 -34.05 21.35
N ILE A 483 -26.17 -33.00 20.58
CA ILE A 483 -24.88 -32.30 20.57
C ILE A 483 -25.18 -30.87 21.00
N ALA A 484 -24.69 -30.48 22.17
CA ALA A 484 -24.67 -29.10 22.59
C ALA A 484 -23.26 -28.54 22.43
N TYR A 485 -23.15 -27.40 21.76
CA TYR A 485 -21.89 -26.71 21.53
C TYR A 485 -22.14 -25.21 21.37
N TYR A 486 -21.08 -24.42 21.42
CA TYR A 486 -21.11 -23.04 20.94
C TYR A 486 -20.02 -22.85 19.89
N VAL A 487 -20.20 -21.83 19.05
CA VAL A 487 -19.16 -21.33 18.15
C VAL A 487 -18.86 -19.91 18.58
N ILE A 488 -17.59 -19.65 18.87
CA ILE A 488 -17.07 -18.29 18.97
C ILE A 488 -16.66 -17.86 17.57
N GLU A 489 -17.45 -16.97 16.97
CA GLU A 489 -17.05 -16.19 15.80
C GLU A 489 -16.15 -15.03 16.25
N ARG A 490 -14.85 -15.27 16.27
CA ARG A 490 -13.82 -14.27 16.60
C ARG A 490 -13.32 -13.65 15.31
N LYS A 491 -13.11 -12.33 15.29
CA LYS A 491 -12.37 -11.70 14.20
C LYS A 491 -10.89 -11.97 14.39
N GLY A 492 -10.35 -12.83 13.54
CA GLY A 492 -8.91 -12.99 13.37
C GLY A 492 -8.34 -11.91 12.45
N LEU A 493 -7.07 -12.09 12.11
CA LEU A 493 -6.33 -11.20 11.22
C LEU A 493 -6.91 -11.13 9.80
N GLY A 494 -6.65 -10.00 9.12
CA GLY A 494 -7.30 -9.66 7.85
C GLY A 494 -8.83 -9.51 7.94
N GLY A 495 -9.39 -9.42 9.15
CA GLY A 495 -10.84 -9.37 9.37
C GLY A 495 -11.59 -10.68 9.08
N LYS A 496 -10.87 -11.79 8.80
CA LYS A 496 -11.46 -13.12 8.59
C LYS A 496 -12.07 -13.60 9.92
N THR A 497 -13.35 -13.99 9.90
CA THR A 497 -14.02 -14.54 11.09
C THR A 497 -13.63 -16.00 11.30
N GLN A 498 -12.73 -16.27 12.24
CA GLN A 498 -12.42 -17.62 12.72
C GLN A 498 -13.59 -18.16 13.55
N LYS A 499 -13.84 -19.47 13.47
CA LYS A 499 -14.99 -20.13 14.12
C LYS A 499 -14.52 -21.21 15.08
N PHE A 500 -14.21 -20.83 16.31
CA PHE A 500 -13.81 -21.77 17.36
C PHE A 500 -15.05 -22.50 17.88
N ARG A 501 -15.26 -23.73 17.43
CA ARG A 501 -16.30 -24.65 17.94
C ARG A 501 -15.83 -25.20 19.28
N SER A 502 -16.69 -25.20 20.29
CA SER A 502 -16.39 -25.80 21.59
C SER A 502 -16.23 -27.31 21.50
N GLN A 503 -15.69 -27.92 22.57
CA GLN A 503 -15.94 -29.34 22.81
C GLN A 503 -17.44 -29.58 22.75
N GLU A 504 -17.81 -30.64 22.03
CA GLU A 504 -19.19 -31.05 21.88
C GLU A 504 -19.62 -31.84 23.11
N GLU A 505 -20.55 -31.26 23.88
CA GLU A 505 -21.24 -31.98 24.95
C GLU A 505 -22.26 -32.90 24.28
N SER A 506 -21.74 -34.04 23.79
CA SER A 506 -22.46 -35.10 23.07
C SER A 506 -23.09 -36.08 24.07
N PHE A 507 -24.16 -35.65 24.73
CA PHE A 507 -24.90 -36.49 25.67
C PHE A 507 -25.99 -37.31 25.01
N SER A 508 -26.22 -38.47 25.63
CA SER A 508 -27.35 -39.31 25.35
C SER A 508 -28.63 -38.68 25.90
N VAL A 509 -29.40 -38.11 25.00
CA VAL A 509 -30.84 -38.39 24.98
C VAL A 509 -31.08 -39.76 24.25
N GLY A 510 -29.98 -40.43 23.76
CA GLY A 510 -29.77 -41.68 22.95
C GLY A 510 -28.32 -41.81 22.32
N PRO A 511 -27.98 -42.71 21.34
CA PRO A 511 -26.56 -43.08 20.92
C PRO A 511 -26.13 -42.93 19.41
N GLN A 512 -24.84 -42.63 19.03
CA GLN A 512 -24.37 -42.48 17.58
C GLN A 512 -22.84 -42.26 17.19
N LEU A 513 -22.52 -41.91 15.88
CA LEU A 513 -21.28 -42.09 15.01
C LEU A 513 -20.93 -40.89 13.99
N ALA A 514 -19.87 -40.93 13.09
CA ALA A 514 -19.36 -39.82 12.16
C ALA A 514 -18.48 -40.18 10.86
N ASP A 515 -17.94 -39.19 10.05
CA ASP A 515 -17.54 -39.23 8.57
C ASP A 515 -16.25 -38.39 8.01
N PRO A 516 -15.84 -38.34 6.67
CA PRO A 516 -14.46 -37.99 6.09
C PRO A 516 -14.18 -36.76 5.05
N LEU A 517 -13.10 -36.77 4.17
CA LEU A 517 -12.28 -35.60 3.57
C LEU A 517 -11.83 -35.55 2.01
N LEU A 518 -10.91 -34.64 1.51
CA LEU A 518 -10.43 -34.31 0.08
C LEU A 518 -8.92 -33.80 -0.17
N PRO A 519 -8.41 -33.44 -1.42
CA PRO A 519 -6.99 -32.99 -1.80
C PRO A 519 -6.69 -31.78 -2.81
N ALA A 520 -5.43 -31.29 -2.95
CA ALA A 520 -4.84 -30.08 -3.67
C ALA A 520 -4.74 -29.90 -5.25
N PRO A 521 -4.41 -28.68 -5.80
CA PRO A 521 -4.17 -28.35 -7.24
C PRO A 521 -2.66 -28.20 -7.67
N GLU A 522 -2.38 -27.61 -8.86
CA GLU A 522 -1.03 -27.31 -9.40
C GLU A 522 -0.97 -26.02 -10.26
N VAL A 523 0.21 -25.36 -10.38
CA VAL A 523 0.48 -24.24 -11.33
C VAL A 523 1.62 -24.61 -12.28
N THR A 524 1.37 -24.66 -13.60
CA THR A 524 2.26 -25.37 -14.54
C THR A 524 3.49 -24.61 -15.04
N ALA A 525 3.62 -23.33 -14.68
CA ALA A 525 4.76 -22.48 -15.05
C ALA A 525 5.73 -22.23 -13.88
N ALA A 526 5.31 -22.55 -12.65
CA ALA A 526 6.18 -22.42 -11.48
C ALA A 526 7.16 -23.59 -11.40
N VAL A 527 8.40 -23.33 -10.98
CA VAL A 527 9.47 -24.32 -10.76
C VAL A 527 9.91 -24.23 -9.32
N ASP A 528 9.87 -25.36 -8.61
CA ASP A 528 10.22 -25.48 -7.18
C ASP A 528 9.55 -24.44 -6.25
N GLY A 529 8.38 -23.91 -6.66
CA GLY A 529 7.60 -22.90 -5.94
C GLY A 529 7.70 -21.48 -6.50
N VAL A 530 8.61 -21.20 -7.44
CA VAL A 530 8.87 -19.85 -7.96
C VAL A 530 8.36 -19.68 -9.39
N LEU A 531 7.80 -18.51 -9.71
CA LEU A 531 7.27 -18.13 -11.03
C LEU A 531 7.97 -16.87 -11.57
N ASP A 532 8.84 -17.05 -12.55
CA ASP A 532 9.35 -15.97 -13.41
C ASP A 532 8.17 -15.31 -14.16
N PRO A 533 7.82 -14.03 -13.90
CA PRO A 533 6.71 -13.37 -14.57
C PRO A 533 7.00 -13.14 -16.07
N MET A 534 8.25 -12.93 -16.46
CA MET A 534 8.66 -12.71 -17.85
C MET A 534 8.51 -13.97 -18.71
N SER A 535 8.55 -15.17 -18.11
CA SER A 535 8.15 -16.42 -18.78
C SER A 535 6.65 -16.47 -19.15
N VAL A 536 5.80 -15.72 -18.44
CA VAL A 536 4.33 -15.78 -18.53
C VAL A 536 3.67 -14.40 -18.76
N GLN A 537 4.30 -13.52 -19.56
CA GLN A 537 3.72 -12.22 -19.96
C GLN A 537 2.31 -12.30 -20.61
N GLY A 538 1.91 -13.47 -21.12
CA GLY A 538 0.56 -13.73 -21.65
C GLY A 538 -0.49 -14.15 -20.60
N GLY A 539 -0.07 -14.37 -19.34
CA GLY A 539 -0.85 -15.02 -18.28
C GLY A 539 -0.39 -16.46 -18.01
N ALA A 540 -0.64 -16.94 -16.78
CA ALA A 540 -0.26 -18.28 -16.32
C ALA A 540 -1.44 -19.28 -16.36
N LYS A 541 -1.18 -20.51 -15.92
CA LYS A 541 -2.15 -21.63 -15.96
C LYS A 541 -2.13 -22.46 -14.68
N ALA A 542 -3.29 -22.60 -14.05
CA ALA A 542 -3.52 -23.48 -12.91
C ALA A 542 -4.34 -24.71 -13.32
N VAL A 543 -4.10 -25.86 -12.68
CA VAL A 543 -4.64 -27.17 -13.08
C VAL A 543 -5.11 -27.95 -11.86
N VAL A 544 -6.33 -28.51 -11.94
CA VAL A 544 -6.87 -29.45 -10.93
C VAL A 544 -6.87 -30.85 -11.53
N ARG A 545 -6.10 -31.78 -10.95
CA ARG A 545 -6.04 -33.18 -11.40
C ARG A 545 -7.24 -34.00 -10.89
N PRO A 546 -7.63 -35.10 -11.57
CA PRO A 546 -8.62 -36.03 -11.05
C PRO A 546 -8.17 -36.72 -9.75
N TYR A 547 -9.08 -36.80 -8.78
CA TYR A 547 -8.86 -37.42 -7.46
C TYR A 547 -9.94 -38.50 -7.17
N PRO A 548 -9.72 -39.46 -6.24
CA PRO A 548 -10.53 -40.69 -6.15
C PRO A 548 -12.03 -40.51 -5.92
N THR A 549 -12.45 -39.38 -5.35
CA THR A 549 -13.85 -39.07 -5.04
C THR A 549 -14.50 -38.12 -6.06
N ILE A 550 -13.80 -37.65 -7.10
CA ILE A 550 -14.33 -36.68 -8.08
C ILE A 550 -15.52 -37.26 -8.87
N THR A 551 -16.56 -36.46 -9.09
CA THR A 551 -17.84 -36.90 -9.66
C THR A 551 -18.28 -36.00 -10.82
N VAL A 552 -18.86 -36.58 -11.88
CA VAL A 552 -19.42 -35.80 -13.00
C VAL A 552 -20.58 -34.93 -12.49
N GLY A 553 -20.53 -33.63 -12.77
CA GLY A 553 -21.47 -32.65 -12.25
C GLY A 553 -21.05 -31.97 -10.94
N ASP A 554 -19.92 -32.33 -10.34
CA ASP A 554 -19.28 -31.48 -9.33
C ASP A 554 -18.95 -30.11 -9.94
N LYS A 555 -19.19 -29.05 -9.17
CA LYS A 555 -18.80 -27.68 -9.51
C LYS A 555 -17.49 -27.35 -8.81
N VAL A 556 -16.49 -26.96 -9.58
CA VAL A 556 -15.14 -26.65 -9.12
C VAL A 556 -14.86 -25.17 -9.38
N LYS A 557 -14.60 -24.42 -8.32
CA LYS A 557 -14.16 -23.04 -8.38
C LYS A 557 -12.72 -22.96 -7.87
N LEU A 558 -11.80 -22.58 -8.73
CA LEU A 558 -10.41 -22.27 -8.36
C LEU A 558 -10.29 -20.81 -7.91
N PHE A 559 -9.40 -20.58 -6.96
CA PHE A 559 -9.03 -19.28 -6.41
C PHE A 559 -7.54 -19.06 -6.67
N TRP A 560 -7.18 -17.82 -6.99
CA TRP A 560 -5.80 -17.31 -7.08
C TRP A 560 -5.79 -16.05 -6.24
N ILE A 561 -5.04 -16.06 -5.14
CA ILE A 561 -5.03 -15.02 -4.12
C ILE A 561 -3.59 -14.53 -4.01
N GLY A 562 -3.26 -13.46 -4.72
CA GLY A 562 -1.99 -12.73 -4.60
C GLY A 562 -2.23 -11.35 -4.00
N THR A 563 -1.78 -10.30 -4.68
CA THR A 563 -1.96 -8.91 -4.21
C THR A 563 -3.41 -8.43 -4.32
N ASP A 564 -3.69 -7.33 -3.62
CA ASP A 564 -5.05 -6.78 -3.52
C ASP A 564 -5.49 -6.16 -4.86
N GLY A 565 -6.74 -6.36 -5.24
CA GLY A 565 -7.25 -5.88 -6.54
C GLY A 565 -6.79 -6.74 -7.73
N PRO A 566 -5.91 -6.29 -8.64
CA PRO A 566 -5.59 -7.04 -9.87
C PRO A 566 -4.95 -8.42 -9.64
N GLY A 567 -4.14 -8.57 -8.58
CA GLY A 567 -3.47 -9.82 -8.17
C GLY A 567 -4.42 -10.91 -7.64
N THR A 568 -5.66 -10.55 -7.32
CA THR A 568 -6.70 -11.50 -6.87
C THR A 568 -7.85 -11.58 -7.90
N PRO A 569 -7.64 -12.21 -9.07
CA PRO A 569 -8.59 -12.21 -10.18
C PRO A 569 -9.82 -13.10 -9.93
N VAL A 570 -10.98 -12.66 -10.40
CA VAL A 570 -12.22 -13.46 -10.36
C VAL A 570 -12.20 -14.52 -11.47
N ILE A 571 -11.80 -15.74 -11.10
CA ILE A 571 -11.75 -16.90 -11.99
C ILE A 571 -13.15 -17.56 -12.12
N ALA A 572 -13.49 -18.01 -13.33
CA ALA A 572 -14.77 -18.65 -13.63
C ALA A 572 -14.85 -20.10 -13.12
N GLU A 573 -15.99 -20.45 -12.52
CA GLU A 573 -16.31 -21.82 -12.09
C GLU A 573 -16.38 -22.77 -13.30
N GLN A 574 -15.86 -24.00 -13.14
CA GLN A 574 -15.99 -25.08 -14.13
C GLN A 574 -16.79 -26.25 -13.55
N THR A 575 -17.49 -26.98 -14.41
CA THR A 575 -18.23 -28.21 -14.01
C THR A 575 -17.49 -29.44 -14.52
N VAL A 576 -17.29 -30.44 -13.65
CA VAL A 576 -16.63 -31.70 -14.01
C VAL A 576 -17.45 -32.44 -15.06
N SER A 577 -16.98 -32.43 -16.30
CA SER A 577 -17.58 -33.14 -17.44
C SER A 577 -17.00 -34.55 -17.65
N SER A 578 -15.87 -34.88 -17.00
CA SER A 578 -15.21 -36.17 -17.08
C SER A 578 -14.30 -36.37 -15.86
N VAL A 579 -14.42 -37.52 -15.19
CA VAL A 579 -13.57 -37.91 -14.04
C VAL A 579 -12.14 -38.35 -14.42
N SER A 580 -11.77 -38.25 -15.71
CA SER A 580 -10.45 -38.64 -16.21
C SER A 580 -9.72 -37.49 -16.94
N LYS A 581 -10.22 -36.26 -16.84
CA LYS A 581 -9.57 -35.06 -17.38
C LYS A 581 -9.31 -34.07 -16.25
N ALA A 582 -8.17 -33.41 -16.29
CA ALA A 582 -7.91 -32.27 -15.44
C ALA A 582 -8.80 -31.08 -15.85
N LEU A 583 -9.09 -30.20 -14.90
CA LEU A 583 -9.66 -28.86 -15.17
C LEU A 583 -8.52 -27.86 -15.27
N GLU A 584 -8.64 -26.91 -16.20
CA GLU A 584 -7.56 -25.97 -16.53
C GLU A 584 -8.07 -24.53 -16.45
N PHE A 585 -7.44 -23.69 -15.64
CA PHE A 585 -7.83 -22.31 -15.37
C PHE A 585 -6.74 -21.36 -15.86
N ILE A 586 -7.13 -20.27 -16.53
CA ILE A 586 -6.22 -19.26 -17.07
C ILE A 586 -6.15 -18.08 -16.10
N ILE A 587 -4.94 -17.68 -15.76
CA ILE A 587 -4.63 -16.55 -14.88
C ILE A 587 -4.25 -15.36 -15.76
N PRO A 588 -4.90 -14.18 -15.64
CA PRO A 588 -4.63 -13.05 -16.52
C PRO A 588 -3.24 -12.44 -16.25
N ALA A 589 -2.57 -11.95 -17.30
CA ALA A 589 -1.28 -11.27 -17.17
C ALA A 589 -1.29 -10.06 -16.22
N SER A 590 -2.46 -9.44 -16.01
CA SER A 590 -2.64 -8.34 -15.04
C SER A 590 -2.62 -8.78 -13.57
N ALA A 591 -2.86 -10.08 -13.29
CA ALA A 591 -2.62 -10.64 -11.96
C ALA A 591 -1.13 -10.88 -11.79
N ILE A 592 -0.51 -11.64 -12.70
CA ILE A 592 0.94 -11.94 -12.69
C ILE A 592 1.80 -10.67 -12.51
N GLY A 593 1.48 -9.59 -13.25
CA GLY A 593 2.18 -8.32 -13.13
C GLY A 593 1.93 -7.58 -11.81
N ALA A 594 0.76 -7.75 -11.18
CA ALA A 594 0.46 -7.16 -9.86
C ALA A 594 0.95 -8.05 -8.70
N ASP A 595 1.17 -9.34 -8.94
CA ASP A 595 1.71 -10.31 -8.00
C ASP A 595 3.25 -10.33 -7.99
N THR A 596 3.89 -9.60 -8.90
CA THR A 596 5.35 -9.47 -9.05
C THR A 596 6.00 -9.04 -7.74
N GLY A 597 6.92 -9.85 -7.20
CA GLY A 597 7.55 -9.66 -5.89
C GLY A 597 6.72 -10.12 -4.69
N ALA A 598 5.64 -10.89 -4.88
CA ALA A 598 4.74 -11.35 -3.83
C ALA A 598 4.44 -12.87 -3.88
N GLU A 599 3.89 -13.38 -2.76
CA GLU A 599 3.41 -14.76 -2.63
C GLU A 599 1.94 -14.88 -3.06
N VAL A 600 1.61 -15.99 -3.73
CA VAL A 600 0.29 -16.30 -4.29
C VAL A 600 -0.20 -17.66 -3.80
N TRP A 601 -1.45 -17.69 -3.30
CA TRP A 601 -2.13 -18.90 -2.83
C TRP A 601 -3.17 -19.38 -3.86
N VAL A 602 -3.13 -20.68 -4.18
CA VAL A 602 -3.96 -21.31 -5.21
C VAL A 602 -4.64 -22.57 -4.66
N TYR A 603 -5.98 -22.57 -4.62
CA TYR A 603 -6.79 -23.67 -4.08
C TYR A 603 -8.13 -23.78 -4.81
N TYR A 604 -8.93 -24.80 -4.52
CA TYR A 604 -10.27 -24.95 -5.12
C TYR A 604 -11.33 -25.50 -4.15
N GLN A 605 -12.59 -25.12 -4.41
CA GLN A 605 -13.76 -25.63 -3.70
C GLN A 605 -14.60 -26.53 -4.61
N VAL A 606 -15.11 -27.63 -4.05
CA VAL A 606 -15.92 -28.65 -4.70
C VAL A 606 -17.34 -28.62 -4.15
N THR A 607 -18.29 -28.08 -4.91
CA THR A 607 -19.72 -28.15 -4.55
C THR A 607 -20.34 -29.40 -5.16
N ARG A 608 -20.76 -30.34 -4.29
CA ARG A 608 -21.40 -31.60 -4.67
C ARG A 608 -22.88 -31.62 -4.32
N ASN A 609 -23.69 -32.12 -5.26
CA ASN A 609 -25.12 -32.29 -5.04
C ASN A 609 -25.39 -33.30 -3.89
N GLY A 610 -26.13 -32.87 -2.86
CA GLY A 610 -26.41 -33.66 -1.66
C GLY A 610 -25.55 -33.36 -0.43
N LEU A 611 -24.49 -32.53 -0.57
CA LEU A 611 -23.76 -31.95 0.57
C LEU A 611 -24.19 -30.49 0.77
N ALA A 612 -24.38 -30.09 2.04
CA ALA A 612 -24.81 -28.73 2.38
C ALA A 612 -23.68 -27.69 2.31
N THR A 613 -22.44 -28.15 2.47
CA THR A 613 -21.21 -27.35 2.34
C THR A 613 -20.39 -27.87 1.16
N PRO A 614 -19.74 -26.99 0.37
CA PRO A 614 -18.63 -27.40 -0.48
C PRO A 614 -17.52 -28.04 0.36
N ILE A 615 -16.74 -28.93 -0.25
CA ILE A 615 -15.51 -29.44 0.35
C ILE A 615 -14.33 -28.71 -0.28
N GLU A 616 -13.34 -28.34 0.52
CA GLU A 616 -12.16 -27.59 0.07
C GLU A 616 -11.02 -28.58 -0.28
N SER A 617 -10.09 -28.13 -1.12
CA SER A 617 -8.82 -28.82 -1.39
C SER A 617 -7.78 -28.49 -0.30
N ASP A 618 -6.62 -29.14 -0.32
CA ASP A 618 -5.42 -28.51 0.24
C ASP A 618 -4.93 -27.39 -0.72
N ASP A 619 -3.99 -26.57 -0.25
CA ASP A 619 -3.52 -25.38 -0.97
C ASP A 619 -2.28 -25.66 -1.84
N THR A 620 -1.93 -24.70 -2.69
CA THR A 620 -0.64 -24.59 -3.38
C THR A 620 -0.17 -23.16 -3.29
N VAL A 621 1.06 -22.94 -2.84
CA VAL A 621 1.66 -21.61 -2.64
C VAL A 621 2.83 -21.44 -3.61
N ILE A 622 2.95 -20.27 -4.23
CA ILE A 622 4.06 -19.90 -5.10
C ILE A 622 4.52 -18.46 -4.86
N GLU A 623 5.79 -18.17 -5.13
CA GLU A 623 6.37 -16.83 -5.14
C GLU A 623 6.52 -16.33 -6.58
N VAL A 624 6.23 -15.07 -6.88
CA VAL A 624 6.44 -14.47 -8.21
C VAL A 624 7.63 -13.53 -8.15
N GLU A 625 8.62 -13.73 -9.02
CA GLU A 625 9.86 -12.93 -9.00
C GLU A 625 9.61 -11.45 -9.33
N MET A 626 10.50 -10.55 -8.85
CA MET A 626 10.52 -9.13 -9.23
C MET A 626 11.07 -8.93 -10.66
N LEU A 627 10.76 -7.80 -11.30
CA LEU A 627 11.39 -7.43 -12.58
C LEU A 627 12.83 -6.97 -12.39
N GLY A 628 13.70 -7.29 -13.34
CA GLY A 628 15.07 -6.81 -13.33
C GLY A 628 15.20 -5.37 -13.84
N LEU A 629 16.28 -4.69 -13.42
CA LEU A 629 16.74 -3.44 -14.07
C LEU A 629 16.95 -3.59 -15.58
N ASP A 630 17.24 -4.79 -16.07
CA ASP A 630 17.40 -5.12 -17.49
C ASP A 630 16.05 -5.26 -18.24
N ASP A 631 14.93 -5.45 -17.53
CA ASP A 631 13.58 -5.54 -18.09
C ASP A 631 12.93 -4.16 -18.30
N LEU A 632 13.44 -3.14 -17.61
CA LEU A 632 12.99 -1.75 -17.73
C LEU A 632 13.91 -0.91 -18.61
N SER A 633 13.32 -0.12 -19.52
CA SER A 633 14.08 0.71 -20.46
C SER A 633 14.52 2.05 -19.87
N LEU A 634 15.80 2.39 -20.05
CA LEU A 634 16.37 3.71 -19.76
C LEU A 634 15.44 4.86 -20.25
N PRO A 635 15.13 5.86 -19.40
CA PRO A 635 14.39 7.06 -19.78
C PRO A 635 15.07 7.82 -20.92
N VAL A 636 14.29 8.57 -21.70
CA VAL A 636 14.79 9.34 -22.85
C VAL A 636 14.33 10.81 -22.78
N ILE A 637 15.26 11.75 -22.91
CA ILE A 637 14.95 13.17 -23.18
C ILE A 637 15.30 13.46 -24.64
N GLY A 638 14.28 13.49 -25.51
CA GLY A 638 14.49 13.71 -26.96
C GLY A 638 15.10 15.07 -27.32
N GLN A 639 15.02 16.05 -26.41
CA GLN A 639 15.62 17.38 -26.55
C GLN A 639 17.07 17.46 -26.02
N ALA A 640 17.65 16.35 -25.57
CA ALA A 640 19.03 16.25 -25.09
C ALA A 640 19.87 15.26 -25.93
N PRO A 641 20.08 15.51 -27.24
CA PRO A 641 20.87 14.63 -28.10
C PRO A 641 22.29 14.45 -27.54
N ALA A 642 22.80 13.22 -27.60
CA ALA A 642 24.07 12.81 -26.98
C ALA A 642 24.19 13.22 -25.49
N ASN A 643 23.07 13.18 -24.76
CA ASN A 643 22.94 13.54 -23.34
C ASN A 643 23.36 14.98 -23.02
N LEU A 644 23.23 15.91 -23.96
CA LEU A 644 23.51 17.35 -23.76
C LEU A 644 22.23 18.19 -23.96
N LEU A 645 21.73 18.80 -22.88
CA LEU A 645 20.49 19.59 -22.88
C LEU A 645 20.76 21.08 -23.08
N ASP A 646 20.41 21.61 -24.25
CA ASP A 646 20.54 23.04 -24.56
C ASP A 646 19.31 23.84 -24.10
N LEU A 647 19.38 24.36 -22.87
CA LEU A 647 18.35 25.22 -22.27
C LEU A 647 18.15 26.57 -22.98
N VAL A 648 19.03 26.97 -23.90
CA VAL A 648 18.82 28.15 -24.76
C VAL A 648 18.10 27.76 -26.06
N ALA A 649 18.37 26.61 -26.64
CA ALA A 649 17.61 26.11 -27.79
C ALA A 649 16.17 25.71 -27.42
N VAL A 650 15.98 25.03 -26.27
CA VAL A 650 14.68 24.53 -25.84
C VAL A 650 13.86 25.64 -25.17
N LYS A 651 12.77 26.05 -25.82
CA LYS A 651 11.83 27.09 -25.35
C LYS A 651 10.47 26.56 -24.87
N THR A 652 10.15 25.31 -25.18
CA THR A 652 8.98 24.57 -24.69
C THR A 652 9.36 23.73 -23.48
N ASP A 653 8.37 23.13 -22.84
CA ASP A 653 8.59 22.08 -21.84
C ASP A 653 9.47 20.94 -22.36
N ILE A 654 10.23 20.35 -21.45
CA ILE A 654 11.20 19.29 -21.72
C ILE A 654 10.53 17.95 -21.44
N VAL A 655 10.56 17.06 -22.41
CA VAL A 655 9.80 15.81 -22.41
C VAL A 655 10.72 14.66 -22.04
N VAL A 656 10.51 14.11 -20.85
CA VAL A 656 11.03 12.77 -20.51
C VAL A 656 10.05 11.74 -21.08
N THR A 657 10.55 10.66 -21.64
CA THR A 657 9.75 9.53 -22.11
C THR A 657 10.24 8.26 -21.43
N LEU A 658 9.34 7.54 -20.76
CA LEU A 658 9.55 6.15 -20.38
C LEU A 658 8.93 5.28 -21.47
N LYS A 659 9.67 4.29 -21.98
CA LYS A 659 9.05 3.33 -22.91
C LYS A 659 8.00 2.51 -22.19
N LYS A 660 6.99 2.01 -22.92
CA LYS A 660 6.06 1.02 -22.38
C LYS A 660 6.84 -0.19 -21.82
N TRP A 661 6.67 -0.43 -20.53
CA TRP A 661 7.30 -1.53 -19.79
C TRP A 661 6.47 -2.83 -19.84
N PRO A 662 7.04 -4.00 -19.47
CA PRO A 662 6.29 -5.23 -19.23
C PRO A 662 5.13 -4.99 -18.26
N PHE A 663 3.99 -5.65 -18.44
CA PHE A 663 2.80 -5.50 -17.59
C PHE A 663 2.23 -4.07 -17.44
N MET A 664 2.67 -3.07 -18.22
CA MET A 664 2.15 -1.69 -18.14
C MET A 664 0.63 -1.64 -18.29
N ALA A 665 -0.04 -1.22 -17.21
CA ALA A 665 -1.49 -1.25 -17.02
C ALA A 665 -2.05 0.06 -16.46
N ALA A 666 -3.34 0.28 -16.66
CA ALA A 666 -4.04 1.39 -16.02
C ALA A 666 -4.21 1.12 -14.53
N GLY A 667 -3.97 2.13 -13.69
CA GLY A 667 -4.02 1.97 -12.22
C GLY A 667 -2.67 1.66 -11.56
N GLN A 668 -1.58 1.55 -12.32
CA GLN A 668 -0.20 1.58 -11.78
C GLN A 668 0.20 3.00 -11.34
N ARG A 669 1.24 3.17 -10.51
CA ARG A 669 1.77 4.50 -10.12
C ARG A 669 3.20 4.68 -10.62
N VAL A 670 3.52 5.89 -11.08
CA VAL A 670 4.88 6.26 -11.52
C VAL A 670 5.39 7.46 -10.74
N TRP A 671 6.60 7.35 -10.21
CA TRP A 671 7.36 8.47 -9.67
C TRP A 671 8.38 8.93 -10.69
N MET A 672 8.70 10.22 -10.70
CA MET A 672 9.86 10.75 -11.39
C MET A 672 10.43 11.94 -10.63
N ARG A 673 11.74 11.89 -10.30
CA ARG A 673 12.48 13.02 -9.72
C ARG A 673 13.72 13.35 -10.55
N LEU A 674 14.07 14.64 -10.57
CA LEU A 674 15.25 15.16 -11.21
C LEU A 674 16.23 15.65 -10.14
N GLU A 675 17.49 15.24 -10.21
CA GLU A 675 18.55 15.69 -9.32
C GLU A 675 19.68 16.40 -10.07
N GLY A 676 20.36 17.33 -9.40
CA GLY A 676 21.53 18.00 -9.94
C GLY A 676 22.07 19.08 -9.01
N THR A 677 22.86 20.00 -9.56
CA THR A 677 23.46 21.12 -8.80
C THR A 677 22.83 22.45 -9.22
N ALA A 678 22.48 23.32 -8.27
CA ALA A 678 22.05 24.69 -8.53
C ALA A 678 23.22 25.64 -8.88
N LYS A 679 22.88 26.79 -9.47
CA LYS A 679 23.81 27.88 -9.84
C LYS A 679 24.64 28.47 -8.68
N ASN A 680 24.31 28.15 -7.43
CA ASN A 680 25.05 28.51 -6.20
C ASN A 680 25.95 27.37 -5.68
N GLY A 681 25.94 26.18 -6.29
CA GLY A 681 26.67 24.99 -5.86
C GLY A 681 25.93 24.07 -4.89
N SER A 682 24.70 24.36 -4.46
CA SER A 682 23.91 23.44 -3.62
C SER A 682 23.28 22.31 -4.45
N PRO A 683 22.96 21.14 -3.86
CA PRO A 683 22.09 20.18 -4.53
C PRO A 683 20.70 20.77 -4.82
N VAL A 684 20.03 20.20 -5.82
CA VAL A 684 18.63 20.45 -6.19
C VAL A 684 17.98 19.11 -6.47
N GLU A 685 16.85 18.84 -5.82
CA GLU A 685 15.88 17.85 -6.27
C GLU A 685 14.63 18.55 -6.81
N ILE A 686 14.00 17.98 -7.83
CA ILE A 686 12.69 18.35 -8.36
C ILE A 686 11.88 17.07 -8.51
N SER A 687 11.02 16.79 -7.55
CA SER A 687 10.02 15.72 -7.64
C SER A 687 8.96 16.15 -8.66
N VAL A 688 9.02 15.59 -9.88
CA VAL A 688 8.14 15.95 -11.00
C VAL A 688 6.80 15.23 -10.88
N TRP A 689 6.85 13.92 -10.57
CA TRP A 689 5.70 13.10 -10.22
C TRP A 689 6.03 12.29 -8.95
N THR A 690 5.07 12.23 -8.04
CA THR A 690 5.07 11.32 -6.89
C THR A 690 3.84 10.46 -7.04
N ALA A 691 4.01 9.14 -7.11
CA ALA A 691 2.93 8.15 -7.27
C ALA A 691 1.83 8.58 -8.28
N ARG A 692 2.21 8.96 -9.50
CA ARG A 692 1.27 9.47 -10.52
C ARG A 692 0.60 8.31 -11.26
N LEU A 693 -0.73 8.25 -11.23
CA LEU A 693 -1.53 7.16 -11.79
C LEU A 693 -1.46 7.07 -13.33
N VAL A 694 -1.14 5.88 -13.85
CA VAL A 694 -1.15 5.55 -15.29
C VAL A 694 -2.59 5.33 -15.76
N THR A 695 -3.01 6.00 -16.85
CA THR A 695 -4.38 5.89 -17.37
C THR A 695 -4.53 4.83 -18.47
N ASP A 696 -5.79 4.46 -18.77
CA ASP A 696 -6.16 3.59 -19.90
C ASP A 696 -5.60 4.02 -21.25
N ALA A 697 -5.35 5.31 -21.46
CA ALA A 697 -4.77 5.81 -22.70
C ALA A 697 -3.25 5.60 -22.73
N GLU A 698 -2.58 5.87 -21.60
CA GLU A 698 -1.12 5.77 -21.48
C GLU A 698 -0.64 4.33 -21.44
N ALA A 699 -1.37 3.41 -20.79
CA ALA A 699 -1.04 1.98 -20.73
C ALA A 699 -0.95 1.26 -22.09
N LYS A 700 -1.22 1.96 -23.19
CA LYS A 700 -1.22 1.44 -24.57
C LYS A 700 -0.06 1.99 -25.42
N GLN A 701 0.80 2.85 -24.86
CA GLN A 701 1.87 3.57 -25.56
C GLN A 701 3.03 3.92 -24.61
N ASP A 702 4.11 4.54 -25.11
CA ASP A 702 5.16 5.09 -24.26
C ASP A 702 4.63 6.23 -23.37
N LEU A 703 5.10 6.31 -22.13
CA LEU A 703 4.63 7.30 -21.16
C LEU A 703 5.40 8.62 -21.34
N VAL A 704 4.70 9.61 -21.89
CA VAL A 704 5.23 10.94 -22.21
C VAL A 704 5.04 11.89 -21.03
N ILE A 705 6.13 12.44 -20.51
CA ILE A 705 6.19 13.22 -19.26
C ILE A 705 6.69 14.64 -19.58
N PRO A 706 5.79 15.61 -19.85
CA PRO A 706 6.18 17.00 -20.06
C PRO A 706 6.55 17.67 -18.73
N VAL A 707 7.79 18.15 -18.63
CA VAL A 707 8.33 18.84 -17.45
C VAL A 707 8.51 20.32 -17.76
N ALA A 708 7.92 21.17 -16.92
CA ALA A 708 7.86 22.61 -17.14
C ALA A 708 9.26 23.21 -17.37
N ARG A 709 9.49 23.90 -18.49
CA ARG A 709 10.83 24.38 -18.89
C ARG A 709 11.54 25.17 -17.78
N ALA A 710 10.80 25.99 -17.03
CA ALA A 710 11.34 26.83 -15.94
C ALA A 710 11.98 26.04 -14.78
N GLU A 711 11.61 24.77 -14.59
CA GLU A 711 12.21 23.90 -13.58
C GLU A 711 13.71 23.68 -13.84
N PHE A 712 14.10 23.63 -15.12
CA PHE A 712 15.48 23.39 -15.52
C PHE A 712 16.37 24.64 -15.37
N ASP A 713 15.80 25.85 -15.27
CA ASP A 713 16.59 27.07 -15.03
C ASP A 713 17.20 27.11 -13.60
N LYS A 714 16.79 26.21 -12.72
CA LYS A 714 17.33 26.05 -11.35
C LYS A 714 18.75 25.44 -11.35
N PHE A 715 19.04 24.55 -12.29
CA PHE A 715 20.33 23.86 -12.39
C PHE A 715 21.44 24.78 -12.92
N ALA A 716 22.68 24.41 -12.60
CA ALA A 716 23.88 25.12 -13.02
C ALA A 716 24.25 24.84 -14.49
N ASP A 717 24.81 25.87 -15.11
CA ASP A 717 25.40 25.78 -16.44
C ASP A 717 26.62 24.83 -16.40
N GLY A 718 26.52 23.67 -17.06
CA GLY A 718 27.56 22.63 -17.07
C GLY A 718 27.42 21.53 -16.01
N SER A 719 26.38 21.53 -15.16
CA SER A 719 26.19 20.43 -14.20
C SER A 719 25.55 19.18 -14.82
N LEU A 720 25.73 18.05 -14.13
CA LEU A 720 24.95 16.84 -14.40
C LEU A 720 23.52 17.01 -13.85
N LEU A 721 22.56 16.54 -14.64
CA LEU A 721 21.17 16.28 -14.31
C LEU A 721 20.98 14.75 -14.30
N GLN A 722 20.41 14.21 -13.24
CA GLN A 722 20.06 12.79 -13.11
C GLN A 722 18.54 12.66 -13.10
N VAL A 723 18.01 11.74 -13.91
CA VAL A 723 16.58 11.41 -13.96
C VAL A 723 16.39 10.04 -13.34
N PHE A 724 15.60 10.00 -12.26
CA PHE A 724 15.16 8.78 -11.61
C PHE A 724 13.67 8.61 -11.83
N ALA A 725 13.24 7.40 -12.19
CA ALA A 725 11.83 7.05 -12.31
C ALA A 725 11.62 5.62 -11.82
N LYS A 726 10.42 5.32 -11.29
CA LYS A 726 10.06 3.99 -10.81
C LYS A 726 8.55 3.74 -10.88
N VAL A 727 8.14 2.48 -10.89
CA VAL A 727 6.74 2.06 -11.07
C VAL A 727 6.30 0.95 -10.12
N THR A 728 5.16 1.14 -9.44
CA THR A 728 4.44 0.03 -8.79
C THR A 728 3.53 -0.66 -9.79
N LEU A 729 3.63 -1.99 -9.89
CA LEU A 729 2.86 -2.78 -10.85
C LEU A 729 1.48 -3.22 -10.32
N ASP A 730 1.34 -3.34 -9.00
CA ASP A 730 0.08 -3.49 -8.27
C ASP A 730 -0.73 -2.18 -8.22
N GLY A 731 -0.01 -1.04 -8.17
CA GLY A 731 -0.56 0.31 -8.09
C GLY A 731 -0.53 0.96 -6.71
N ASP A 732 0.25 0.44 -5.76
CA ASP A 732 0.45 1.08 -4.44
C ASP A 732 1.09 2.47 -4.58
N PHE A 733 0.76 3.35 -3.63
CA PHE A 733 1.29 4.69 -3.44
C PHE A 733 2.55 4.71 -2.55
N ASN A 734 2.89 3.59 -1.91
CA ASN A 734 4.22 3.34 -1.36
C ASN A 734 5.18 2.87 -2.46
N ASP A 735 6.45 3.26 -2.38
CA ASP A 735 7.49 2.90 -3.34
C ASP A 735 8.40 1.73 -2.90
N THR A 736 8.10 1.05 -1.79
CA THR A 736 8.83 -0.15 -1.31
C THR A 736 8.89 -1.29 -2.34
N TYR A 737 7.83 -1.46 -3.13
CA TYR A 737 7.74 -2.46 -4.21
C TYR A 737 7.65 -1.80 -5.60
N ALA A 738 8.26 -0.61 -5.75
CA ALA A 738 8.32 0.09 -7.03
C ALA A 738 9.60 -0.27 -7.79
N GLU A 739 9.44 -0.85 -8.98
CA GLU A 739 10.55 -1.21 -9.86
C GLU A 739 11.25 0.05 -10.40
N ASP A 740 12.55 0.19 -10.12
CA ASP A 740 13.37 1.33 -10.57
C ASP A 740 13.72 1.20 -12.07
N PHE A 741 13.43 2.24 -12.85
CA PHE A 741 13.97 2.36 -14.20
C PHE A 741 15.46 2.72 -14.13
N PRO A 742 16.32 2.21 -15.03
CA PRO A 742 17.72 2.61 -15.11
C PRO A 742 17.89 4.14 -15.15
N MET A 743 18.79 4.69 -14.31
CA MET A 743 18.97 6.14 -14.18
C MET A 743 19.56 6.77 -15.45
N LEU A 744 18.89 7.79 -16.01
CA LEU A 744 19.43 8.60 -17.12
C LEU A 744 20.26 9.78 -16.58
N GLY A 745 21.48 9.96 -17.10
CA GLY A 745 22.32 11.14 -16.86
C GLY A 745 22.42 12.05 -18.08
N VAL A 746 22.22 13.36 -17.89
CA VAL A 746 22.23 14.41 -18.93
C VAL A 746 23.00 15.63 -18.45
N THR A 747 23.86 16.23 -19.27
CA THR A 747 24.58 17.46 -18.91
C THR A 747 23.81 18.70 -19.36
N ILE A 748 23.68 19.70 -18.48
CA ILE A 748 23.15 21.02 -18.84
C ILE A 748 24.20 21.78 -19.65
N LYS A 749 23.88 22.20 -20.88
CA LYS A 749 24.84 22.91 -21.75
C LYS A 749 25.26 24.26 -21.15
N PRO A 750 26.56 24.51 -20.93
CA PRO A 750 27.04 25.77 -20.35
C PRO A 750 26.60 27.02 -21.15
N GLN A 751 26.25 28.08 -20.43
CA GLN A 751 25.88 29.38 -20.98
C GLN A 751 26.88 30.46 -20.57
N GLY A 752 27.01 31.52 -21.38
CA GLY A 752 27.88 32.66 -21.08
C GLY A 752 29.35 32.52 -21.48
N SER A 753 29.77 31.37 -22.03
CA SER A 753 31.05 31.24 -22.71
C SER A 753 31.11 32.18 -23.92
N THR A 754 31.93 33.23 -23.83
CA THR A 754 32.27 34.04 -25.02
C THR A 754 33.09 33.25 -26.02
N LEU A 755 33.75 32.17 -25.56
CA LEU A 755 34.37 31.15 -26.40
C LEU A 755 33.30 30.45 -27.25
N SER A 756 33.32 30.75 -28.54
CA SER A 756 32.39 30.24 -29.55
C SER A 756 33.17 29.70 -30.76
N VAL A 757 32.51 28.87 -31.55
CA VAL A 757 33.07 28.20 -32.74
C VAL A 757 32.11 28.34 -33.90
N THR A 758 32.63 28.38 -35.14
CA THR A 758 31.81 28.60 -36.35
C THR A 758 30.76 27.53 -36.64
N PHE A 759 30.82 26.39 -35.97
CA PHE A 759 29.84 25.30 -36.05
C PHE A 759 29.95 24.47 -34.77
N SER A 760 28.81 24.06 -34.21
CA SER A 760 28.76 23.06 -33.13
C SER A 760 28.92 21.63 -33.65
N ASP A 761 28.56 21.41 -34.92
CA ASP A 761 28.48 20.09 -35.53
C ASP A 761 28.95 20.17 -36.99
N VAL A 762 29.74 19.20 -37.44
CA VAL A 762 30.20 19.10 -38.84
C VAL A 762 30.25 17.66 -39.31
N SER A 763 29.84 17.44 -40.57
CA SER A 763 30.02 16.17 -41.27
C SER A 763 31.21 16.23 -42.22
N LEU A 764 32.13 15.28 -42.09
CA LEU A 764 33.21 15.02 -43.05
C LEU A 764 32.88 13.76 -43.86
N THR A 765 33.16 13.78 -45.16
CA THR A 765 32.65 12.82 -46.14
C THR A 765 33.74 12.06 -46.92
N ALA A 766 35.01 12.31 -46.60
CA ALA A 766 36.16 11.69 -47.27
C ALA A 766 37.34 11.56 -46.28
N ALA A 767 38.32 10.70 -46.58
CA ALA A 767 39.53 10.57 -45.77
C ALA A 767 40.51 11.73 -46.04
N TYR A 768 41.14 12.26 -44.99
CA TYR A 768 42.22 13.24 -45.16
C TYR A 768 43.57 12.53 -45.37
N PRO A 769 44.44 12.98 -46.28
CA PRO A 769 45.70 12.30 -46.58
C PRO A 769 46.57 12.01 -45.34
N LYS A 770 47.15 10.81 -45.27
CA LYS A 770 48.14 10.46 -44.23
C LYS A 770 49.34 11.44 -44.30
N PRO A 771 49.93 11.85 -43.16
CA PRO A 771 51.14 12.66 -43.16
C PRO A 771 52.25 12.06 -44.03
N GLY A 772 52.78 12.85 -44.96
CA GLY A 772 53.79 12.42 -45.94
C GLY A 772 53.25 11.86 -47.26
N SER A 773 51.92 11.77 -47.46
CA SER A 773 51.36 11.50 -48.80
C SER A 773 51.56 12.70 -49.74
N ALA A 774 51.68 12.41 -51.04
CA ALA A 774 51.69 13.40 -52.12
C ALA A 774 50.27 13.78 -52.60
N ALA A 775 49.22 13.13 -52.08
CA ALA A 775 47.84 13.45 -52.42
C ALA A 775 47.38 14.78 -51.79
N ALA A 776 46.67 15.59 -52.57
CA ALA A 776 46.01 16.79 -52.07
C ALA A 776 44.79 16.43 -51.19
N ALA A 777 44.49 17.25 -50.19
CA ALA A 777 43.27 17.11 -49.40
C ALA A 777 42.04 17.33 -50.29
N VAL A 778 41.12 16.36 -50.29
CA VAL A 778 39.89 16.41 -51.11
C VAL A 778 38.76 17.16 -50.40
N PRO A 779 37.81 17.78 -51.13
CA PRO A 779 36.64 18.41 -50.52
C PRO A 779 35.90 17.46 -49.56
N GLY A 780 35.53 17.95 -48.38
CA GLY A 780 34.87 17.16 -47.35
C GLY A 780 35.79 16.27 -46.49
N SER A 781 37.11 16.26 -46.71
CA SER A 781 38.06 15.50 -45.86
C SER A 781 38.54 16.25 -44.61
N SER A 782 38.40 17.57 -44.58
CA SER A 782 38.81 18.42 -43.46
C SER A 782 37.94 19.67 -43.33
N GLN A 783 37.87 20.22 -42.11
CA GLN A 783 37.25 21.50 -41.83
C GLN A 783 38.04 22.24 -40.75
N LEU A 784 38.27 23.55 -40.94
CA LEU A 784 38.92 24.38 -39.92
C LEU A 784 37.88 24.87 -38.90
N ILE A 785 38.09 24.59 -37.61
CA ILE A 785 37.36 25.25 -36.53
C ILE A 785 37.89 26.68 -36.42
N ILE A 786 37.05 27.67 -36.76
CA ILE A 786 37.33 29.08 -36.47
C ILE A 786 36.74 29.39 -35.09
N VAL A 787 37.60 29.84 -34.19
CA VAL A 787 37.25 30.20 -32.81
C VAL A 787 37.03 31.72 -32.70
N SER A 788 35.97 32.13 -32.03
CA SER A 788 35.62 33.53 -31.76
C SER A 788 35.35 33.76 -30.28
N GLY A 789 35.87 34.87 -29.73
CA GLY A 789 35.77 35.19 -28.31
C GLY A 789 36.56 34.23 -27.40
N GLY A 790 36.28 34.25 -26.09
CA GLY A 790 37.17 33.66 -25.09
C GLY A 790 38.53 34.38 -25.01
N LYS A 791 39.50 33.77 -24.34
CA LYS A 791 40.86 34.29 -24.19
C LYS A 791 41.89 33.33 -24.79
N GLY A 792 42.55 33.73 -25.87
CA GLY A 792 43.66 32.96 -26.46
C GLY A 792 44.90 32.89 -25.55
N PRO A 793 45.78 31.88 -25.71
CA PRO A 793 45.75 30.83 -26.73
C PRO A 793 44.62 29.80 -26.49
N TYR A 794 44.24 29.12 -27.57
CA TYR A 794 43.26 28.03 -27.53
C TYR A 794 43.96 26.68 -27.71
N THR A 795 43.38 25.62 -27.16
CA THR A 795 43.83 24.23 -27.34
C THR A 795 42.71 23.37 -27.89
N PHE A 796 43.04 22.45 -28.80
CA PHE A 796 42.11 21.54 -29.47
C PHE A 796 42.49 20.09 -29.14
N GLU A 797 41.51 19.26 -28.79
CA GLU A 797 41.73 17.86 -28.39
C GLU A 797 40.58 16.99 -28.90
N SER A 798 40.88 15.85 -29.53
CA SER A 798 39.87 14.92 -30.07
C SER A 798 39.68 13.71 -29.16
N GLY A 799 38.44 13.36 -28.84
CA GLY A 799 38.11 12.19 -28.01
C GLY A 799 38.48 10.83 -28.62
N ASP A 800 38.65 10.77 -29.94
CA ASP A 800 39.27 9.65 -30.66
C ASP A 800 40.00 10.19 -31.90
N ALA A 801 41.32 10.38 -31.77
CA ALA A 801 42.21 10.81 -32.84
C ALA A 801 42.21 9.88 -34.07
N SER A 802 41.71 8.64 -33.94
CA SER A 802 41.55 7.70 -35.05
C SER A 802 40.21 7.81 -35.78
N VAL A 803 39.21 8.54 -35.27
CA VAL A 803 38.06 9.04 -36.06
C VAL A 803 38.45 10.36 -36.74
N VAL A 804 38.89 11.34 -35.95
CA VAL A 804 39.29 12.67 -36.41
C VAL A 804 40.52 13.12 -35.64
N GLU A 805 41.58 13.44 -36.38
CA GLU A 805 42.75 14.12 -35.84
C GLU A 805 42.53 15.65 -35.91
N VAL A 806 43.03 16.42 -34.95
CA VAL A 806 42.93 17.89 -34.96
C VAL A 806 44.32 18.51 -34.75
N ASP A 807 44.67 19.50 -35.56
CA ASP A 807 45.96 20.20 -35.44
C ASP A 807 45.90 21.35 -34.40
N ALA A 808 47.07 21.91 -34.07
CA ALA A 808 47.21 23.02 -33.11
C ALA A 808 46.57 24.35 -33.58
N LYS A 809 45.93 24.39 -34.76
CA LYS A 809 45.17 25.54 -35.29
C LYS A 809 43.67 25.24 -35.38
N GLY A 810 43.22 24.04 -35.01
CA GLY A 810 41.83 23.61 -35.09
C GLY A 810 41.44 22.99 -36.43
N LEU A 811 42.38 22.58 -37.28
CA LEU A 811 42.07 21.86 -38.52
C LEU A 811 41.68 20.42 -38.20
N LEU A 812 40.40 20.10 -38.36
CA LEU A 812 39.85 18.75 -38.29
C LEU A 812 40.26 17.97 -39.54
N MET A 813 40.78 16.76 -39.36
CA MET A 813 41.23 15.86 -40.42
C MET A 813 40.60 14.48 -40.23
N ALA A 814 39.73 14.07 -41.15
CA ALA A 814 39.06 12.77 -41.07
C ALA A 814 40.05 11.59 -41.23
N ARG A 815 39.82 10.51 -40.46
CA ARG A 815 40.68 9.31 -40.43
C ARG A 815 39.90 8.01 -40.71
N LYS A 816 38.81 7.74 -39.98
CA LYS A 816 37.90 6.58 -40.19
C LYS A 816 36.44 7.02 -39.95
N ASN A 817 35.46 6.26 -40.45
CA ASN A 817 34.04 6.55 -40.15
C ASN A 817 33.75 6.44 -38.64
N GLY A 818 32.89 7.32 -38.13
CA GLY A 818 32.49 7.38 -36.72
C GLY A 818 31.97 8.76 -36.34
N SER A 819 31.64 8.97 -35.07
CA SER A 819 31.30 10.29 -34.54
C SER A 819 32.12 10.53 -33.28
N VAL A 820 32.68 11.74 -33.15
CA VAL A 820 33.63 12.09 -32.07
C VAL A 820 33.44 13.55 -31.68
N PHE A 821 33.65 13.87 -30.40
CA PHE A 821 33.72 15.25 -29.93
C PHE A 821 35.16 15.76 -29.96
N VAL A 822 35.34 16.96 -30.50
CA VAL A 822 36.57 17.74 -30.36
C VAL A 822 36.34 18.84 -29.34
N GLN A 823 37.10 18.79 -28.25
CA GLN A 823 37.13 19.83 -27.22
C GLN A 823 37.95 21.02 -27.72
N VAL A 824 37.39 22.22 -27.57
CA VAL A 824 38.07 23.50 -27.78
C VAL A 824 38.08 24.23 -26.44
N ARG A 825 39.26 24.57 -25.95
CA ARG A 825 39.47 25.19 -24.62
C ARG A 825 40.26 26.49 -24.75
N ASP A 826 39.93 27.49 -23.93
CA ASP A 826 40.65 28.78 -23.87
C ASP A 826 41.58 28.92 -22.66
N SER A 827 42.41 29.95 -22.66
CA SER A 827 43.36 30.26 -21.57
C SER A 827 42.68 30.75 -20.27
N GLY A 828 41.36 30.89 -20.24
CA GLY A 828 40.55 31.13 -19.03
C GLY A 828 39.98 29.84 -18.43
N GLY A 829 40.11 28.70 -19.12
CA GLY A 829 39.49 27.44 -18.74
C GLY A 829 38.08 27.23 -19.29
N ASN A 830 37.56 28.15 -20.11
CA ASN A 830 36.29 27.95 -20.81
C ASN A 830 36.44 26.81 -21.81
N VAL A 831 35.38 26.04 -22.01
CA VAL A 831 35.34 24.90 -22.95
C VAL A 831 34.09 24.98 -23.83
N VAL A 832 34.24 24.69 -25.10
CA VAL A 832 33.16 24.39 -26.05
C VAL A 832 33.51 23.11 -26.83
N TYR A 833 32.51 22.35 -27.25
CA TYR A 833 32.70 21.10 -27.98
C TYR A 833 32.18 21.24 -29.42
N VAL A 834 32.83 20.51 -30.32
CA VAL A 834 32.41 20.34 -31.72
C VAL A 834 32.16 18.86 -31.98
N THR A 835 30.94 18.48 -32.37
CA THR A 835 30.63 17.14 -32.87
C THR A 835 31.19 17.00 -34.29
N VAL A 836 31.98 15.96 -34.54
CA VAL A 836 32.49 15.64 -35.88
C VAL A 836 32.07 14.24 -36.26
N THR A 837 31.17 14.16 -37.24
CA THR A 837 30.73 12.89 -37.83
C THR A 837 31.49 12.65 -39.12
N VAL A 838 32.25 11.57 -39.17
CA VAL A 838 32.94 11.09 -40.38
C VAL A 838 32.11 9.96 -40.98
N GLN A 839 31.73 10.11 -42.24
CA GLN A 839 30.98 9.12 -43.00
C GLN A 839 31.48 9.06 -44.45
N GLY A 840 31.03 8.08 -45.24
CA GLY A 840 31.41 7.97 -46.66
C GLY A 840 32.85 7.50 -46.94
N ILE A 841 33.71 7.33 -45.92
CA ILE A 841 35.02 6.69 -46.12
C ILE A 841 34.78 5.20 -46.37
N SER A 842 35.08 4.72 -47.57
CA SER A 842 34.93 3.30 -47.94
C SER A 842 36.00 2.43 -47.24
N THR A 843 35.63 1.81 -46.13
CA THR A 843 36.50 0.91 -45.35
C THR A 843 36.62 -0.47 -46.01
N LEU A 844 37.86 -0.96 -46.17
CA LEU A 844 38.16 -2.30 -46.66
C LEU A 844 37.95 -3.35 -45.54
N GLU A 845 36.86 -4.10 -45.60
CA GLU A 845 36.59 -5.21 -44.67
C GLU A 845 37.24 -6.50 -45.19
N TYR A 846 38.12 -7.14 -44.41
CA TYR A 846 38.73 -8.42 -44.80
C TYR A 846 37.71 -9.57 -44.75
N LEU A 847 37.72 -10.38 -45.81
CA LEU A 847 36.84 -11.53 -45.98
C LEU A 847 37.58 -12.82 -45.61
N ASN A 848 38.56 -13.19 -46.43
CA ASN A 848 39.29 -14.47 -46.39
C ASN A 848 40.45 -14.46 -47.41
N PHE A 849 41.21 -15.57 -47.48
CA PHE A 849 42.13 -15.86 -48.59
C PHE A 849 41.73 -17.22 -49.17
N THR A 850 41.21 -17.23 -50.39
CA THR A 850 40.59 -18.39 -51.06
C THR A 850 40.29 -18.03 -52.54
N GLY A 851 39.56 -18.87 -53.26
CA GLY A 851 39.05 -18.59 -54.61
C GLY A 851 37.95 -17.50 -54.64
N TYR A 852 37.88 -16.74 -55.73
CA TYR A 852 37.01 -15.56 -55.84
C TYR A 852 35.54 -15.84 -55.49
N LEU A 853 34.93 -16.93 -55.97
CA LEU A 853 33.53 -17.27 -55.66
C LEU A 853 33.24 -17.40 -54.15
N ALA A 854 34.16 -17.99 -53.37
CA ALA A 854 34.00 -18.14 -51.92
C ALA A 854 34.26 -16.83 -51.17
N ALA A 855 35.13 -15.97 -51.69
CA ALA A 855 35.24 -14.58 -51.22
C ALA A 855 33.95 -13.79 -51.51
N LYS A 856 33.36 -13.94 -52.71
CA LYS A 856 32.15 -13.24 -53.13
C LYS A 856 30.92 -13.66 -52.33
N GLN A 857 30.76 -14.96 -52.05
CA GLN A 857 29.71 -15.45 -51.15
C GLN A 857 29.82 -14.83 -49.74
N LEU A 858 31.04 -14.71 -49.20
CA LEU A 858 31.26 -14.10 -47.88
C LEU A 858 31.07 -12.56 -47.90
N ALA A 859 31.33 -11.91 -49.04
CA ALA A 859 31.00 -10.50 -49.25
C ALA A 859 29.47 -10.31 -49.27
N ASP A 860 28.76 -11.09 -50.09
CA ASP A 860 27.29 -11.00 -50.24
C ASP A 860 26.57 -11.28 -48.92
N ALA A 861 27.02 -12.29 -48.16
CA ALA A 861 26.49 -12.61 -46.83
C ALA A 861 26.71 -11.50 -45.77
N ARG A 862 27.59 -10.53 -46.05
CA ARG A 862 27.85 -9.34 -45.21
C ARG A 862 27.32 -8.03 -45.81
N GLY A 863 26.64 -8.08 -46.96
CA GLY A 863 26.18 -6.88 -47.68
C GLY A 863 27.31 -6.08 -48.33
N LEU A 864 28.43 -6.73 -48.68
CA LEU A 864 29.65 -6.12 -49.22
C LEU A 864 29.84 -6.45 -50.71
N VAL A 865 30.53 -5.57 -51.43
CA VAL A 865 30.97 -5.77 -52.81
C VAL A 865 32.49 -5.88 -52.85
N ILE A 866 33.03 -6.86 -53.60
CA ILE A 866 34.48 -6.94 -53.86
C ILE A 866 34.87 -5.81 -54.82
N PRO A 867 35.85 -4.94 -54.50
CA PRO A 867 36.20 -3.81 -55.36
C PRO A 867 36.72 -4.19 -56.74
N GLY A 868 36.53 -3.32 -57.73
CA GLY A 868 37.11 -3.46 -59.07
C GLY A 868 38.58 -3.03 -59.14
N LEU A 869 39.28 -3.43 -60.18
CA LEU A 869 40.69 -3.10 -60.43
C LEU A 869 40.92 -1.59 -60.44
N LEU A 870 40.03 -0.81 -61.06
CA LEU A 870 40.13 0.65 -61.10
C LEU A 870 40.05 1.28 -59.70
N TYR A 871 39.26 0.71 -58.78
CA TYR A 871 39.18 1.16 -57.39
C TYR A 871 40.50 0.90 -56.65
N TRP A 872 41.07 -0.30 -56.80
CA TRP A 872 42.36 -0.64 -56.23
C TRP A 872 43.51 0.22 -56.77
N GLN A 873 43.51 0.52 -58.07
CA GLN A 873 44.46 1.45 -58.71
C GLN A 873 44.29 2.88 -58.19
N THR A 874 43.04 3.31 -57.94
CA THR A 874 42.74 4.64 -57.39
C THR A 874 43.28 4.77 -55.96
N LEU A 875 42.95 3.83 -55.07
CA LEU A 875 43.47 3.83 -53.70
C LEU A 875 45.01 3.82 -53.63
N ARG A 876 45.68 3.08 -54.52
CA ARG A 876 47.16 3.06 -54.58
C ARG A 876 47.75 4.40 -55.02
N LYS A 877 47.05 5.12 -55.89
CA LYS A 877 47.46 6.47 -56.34
C LYS A 877 47.24 7.51 -55.23
N GLU A 878 46.13 7.43 -54.51
CA GLU A 878 45.81 8.29 -53.35
C GLU A 878 46.76 8.06 -52.17
N GLY A 879 47.23 6.82 -51.98
CA GLY A 879 48.29 6.46 -51.04
C GLY A 879 49.72 6.85 -51.47
N GLY A 880 49.89 7.58 -52.58
CA GLY A 880 51.21 8.05 -53.06
C GLY A 880 52.03 6.95 -53.72
N ASP A 881 51.43 6.24 -54.68
CA ASP A 881 51.98 5.04 -55.35
C ASP A 881 52.36 3.90 -54.39
N LYS A 882 51.64 3.82 -53.27
CA LYS A 882 51.66 2.74 -52.28
C LYS A 882 50.24 2.51 -51.79
N LEU A 883 49.90 1.27 -51.44
CA LEU A 883 48.60 0.93 -50.90
C LEU A 883 48.75 0.13 -49.61
N ASP A 884 48.62 0.85 -48.52
CA ASP A 884 48.88 0.42 -47.15
C ASP A 884 47.66 -0.33 -46.58
N ILE A 885 47.65 -1.65 -46.80
CA ILE A 885 46.58 -2.58 -46.38
C ILE A 885 47.17 -3.60 -45.41
N ASP A 886 46.44 -3.86 -44.33
CA ASP A 886 46.69 -4.97 -43.40
C ASP A 886 46.31 -6.31 -44.03
N PHE A 887 47.32 -7.11 -44.35
CA PHE A 887 47.18 -8.50 -44.77
C PHE A 887 47.31 -9.42 -43.55
N PRO A 888 46.28 -10.17 -43.13
CA PRO A 888 46.35 -10.99 -41.93
C PRO A 888 47.42 -12.07 -42.01
N VAL A 889 48.15 -12.25 -40.91
CA VAL A 889 49.20 -13.27 -40.76
C VAL A 889 48.58 -14.67 -40.90
N SER A 890 49.21 -15.54 -41.69
CA SER A 890 48.68 -16.88 -41.92
C SER A 890 48.86 -17.78 -40.70
N THR A 891 47.76 -18.34 -40.18
CA THR A 891 47.76 -19.23 -39.00
C THR A 891 48.41 -20.59 -39.24
N ASP A 892 48.66 -20.96 -40.50
CA ASP A 892 49.42 -22.14 -40.93
C ASP A 892 50.94 -21.87 -41.08
N GLY A 893 51.40 -20.63 -40.85
CA GLY A 893 52.80 -20.22 -41.00
C GLY A 893 53.30 -20.05 -42.45
N LEU A 894 52.44 -20.23 -43.45
CA LEU A 894 52.81 -20.08 -44.86
C LEU A 894 52.82 -18.61 -45.31
N THR A 895 53.89 -18.20 -45.98
CA THR A 895 53.97 -16.87 -46.63
C THR A 895 53.02 -16.81 -47.82
N ARG A 896 51.91 -16.09 -47.67
CA ARG A 896 50.91 -15.87 -48.74
C ARG A 896 51.26 -14.67 -49.61
N PRO A 897 50.96 -14.69 -50.91
CA PRO A 897 51.19 -13.54 -51.79
C PRO A 897 50.30 -12.36 -51.38
N ARG A 898 50.86 -11.15 -51.36
CA ARG A 898 50.12 -9.89 -51.13
C ARG A 898 49.38 -9.46 -52.39
N ASN A 899 48.45 -10.29 -52.86
CA ASN A 899 47.51 -10.00 -53.93
C ASN A 899 46.07 -9.95 -53.39
N VAL A 900 45.24 -9.13 -54.02
CA VAL A 900 43.81 -8.96 -53.70
C VAL A 900 42.93 -9.36 -54.87
N TRP A 901 41.74 -9.86 -54.59
CA TRP A 901 40.73 -10.11 -55.62
C TRP A 901 40.15 -8.80 -56.17
N THR A 902 39.84 -8.80 -57.46
CA THR A 902 39.06 -7.73 -58.11
C THR A 902 37.75 -8.30 -58.67
N SER A 903 36.69 -7.50 -58.73
CA SER A 903 35.40 -7.91 -59.31
C SER A 903 35.35 -7.89 -60.84
N ASP A 904 36.46 -7.58 -61.52
CA ASP A 904 36.60 -7.66 -62.97
C ASP A 904 36.73 -9.11 -63.46
N ARG A 905 36.24 -9.37 -64.68
CA ARG A 905 36.44 -10.66 -65.40
C ARG A 905 37.33 -10.43 -66.61
N SER A 906 38.28 -11.35 -66.80
CA SER A 906 39.12 -11.43 -67.99
C SER A 906 38.79 -12.63 -68.89
N GLY A 907 37.88 -13.51 -68.45
CA GLY A 907 37.37 -14.61 -69.26
C GLY A 907 36.16 -15.29 -68.62
N LEU A 908 35.69 -16.38 -69.24
CA LEU A 908 34.58 -17.19 -68.74
C LEU A 908 34.89 -17.87 -67.39
N LEU A 909 36.16 -18.17 -67.12
CA LEU A 909 36.66 -18.85 -65.93
C LEU A 909 37.78 -18.06 -65.23
N ASN A 910 37.97 -16.78 -65.58
CA ASN A 910 39.12 -15.97 -65.11
C ASN A 910 38.69 -14.64 -64.48
N ARG A 911 39.34 -14.30 -63.38
CA ARG A 911 39.21 -13.07 -62.61
C ARG A 911 40.54 -12.34 -62.54
N LYS A 912 40.50 -11.02 -62.44
CA LYS A 912 41.72 -10.26 -62.16
C LYS A 912 42.03 -10.25 -60.66
N THR A 913 43.30 -10.44 -60.35
CA THR A 913 43.91 -10.09 -59.06
C THR A 913 44.79 -8.87 -59.24
N TYR A 914 44.98 -8.11 -58.17
CA TYR A 914 45.85 -6.93 -58.13
C TYR A 914 46.90 -7.09 -57.04
N TYR A 915 48.09 -6.53 -57.23
CA TYR A 915 49.19 -6.54 -56.27
C TYR A 915 49.40 -5.11 -55.72
N PRO A 916 48.85 -4.77 -54.53
CA PRO A 916 48.88 -3.41 -53.99
C PRO A 916 50.29 -2.82 -53.87
N ASP A 917 51.28 -3.64 -53.54
CA ASP A 917 52.67 -3.20 -53.36
C ASP A 917 53.31 -2.78 -54.71
N THR A 918 53.17 -3.61 -55.76
CA THR A 918 53.84 -3.42 -57.07
C THR A 918 53.01 -2.67 -58.11
N GLY A 919 51.68 -2.60 -57.93
CA GLY A 919 50.75 -1.97 -58.87
C GLY A 919 50.39 -2.82 -60.10
N GLN A 920 50.82 -4.09 -60.17
CA GLN A 920 50.51 -5.01 -61.27
C GLN A 920 49.16 -5.72 -61.08
N ASP A 921 48.50 -6.07 -62.19
CA ASP A 921 47.36 -7.00 -62.19
C ASP A 921 47.71 -8.32 -62.91
N LYS A 922 46.98 -9.39 -62.57
CA LYS A 922 47.16 -10.73 -63.14
C LYS A 922 45.83 -11.47 -63.24
N ASP A 923 45.63 -12.17 -64.34
CA ASP A 923 44.49 -13.08 -64.53
C ASP A 923 44.71 -14.40 -63.77
N GLU A 924 43.74 -14.76 -62.93
CA GLU A 924 43.72 -15.97 -62.10
C GLU A 924 42.42 -16.76 -62.33
N VAL A 925 42.47 -18.07 -62.08
CA VAL A 925 41.38 -19.01 -62.38
C VAL A 925 40.30 -19.00 -61.28
N ASP A 926 39.06 -18.70 -61.66
CA ASP A 926 37.87 -18.62 -60.80
C ASP A 926 36.96 -19.86 -61.04
N LEU A 927 37.21 -20.93 -60.29
CA LEU A 927 36.49 -22.20 -60.41
C LEU A 927 35.62 -22.49 -59.16
N PRO A 928 34.40 -23.04 -59.30
CA PRO A 928 33.49 -23.27 -58.16
C PRO A 928 33.86 -24.43 -57.22
N VAL A 929 34.92 -25.19 -57.51
CA VAL A 929 35.22 -26.47 -56.83
C VAL A 929 36.53 -26.37 -56.06
N THR A 930 36.49 -26.79 -54.79
CA THR A 930 37.64 -26.78 -53.87
C THR A 930 38.78 -27.66 -54.38
N GLY A 931 39.87 -27.05 -54.86
CA GLY A 931 41.12 -27.74 -55.19
C GLY A 931 41.85 -27.30 -56.47
N GLY A 932 41.27 -26.44 -57.32
CA GLY A 932 41.87 -26.10 -58.62
C GLY A 932 41.80 -24.64 -59.09
N GLY A 933 41.32 -23.71 -58.25
CA GLY A 933 41.30 -22.28 -58.56
C GLY A 933 42.54 -21.52 -58.06
N GLY A 934 42.76 -20.32 -58.59
CA GLY A 934 43.72 -19.36 -58.01
C GLY A 934 43.26 -18.88 -56.63
N SER A 935 44.14 -18.22 -55.87
CA SER A 935 43.82 -17.66 -54.56
C SER A 935 44.46 -16.29 -54.35
N ALA A 936 43.70 -15.41 -53.72
CA ALA A 936 44.09 -14.06 -53.34
C ALA A 936 43.31 -13.63 -52.09
N HIS A 937 43.70 -12.52 -51.47
CA HIS A 937 42.98 -11.96 -50.33
C HIS A 937 41.68 -11.28 -50.82
N GLY A 938 40.55 -11.76 -50.32
CA GLY A 938 39.25 -11.13 -50.49
C GLY A 938 39.07 -9.98 -49.50
N TYR A 939 38.76 -8.80 -50.03
CA TYR A 939 38.26 -7.66 -49.25
C TYR A 939 36.92 -7.22 -49.85
N GLY A 940 36.01 -6.77 -49.00
CA GLY A 940 34.76 -6.15 -49.39
C GLY A 940 34.71 -4.69 -48.97
N ILE A 941 33.93 -3.89 -49.69
CA ILE A 941 33.49 -2.56 -49.28
C ILE A 941 31.96 -2.54 -49.20
N LYS A 942 31.41 -1.67 -48.36
CA LYS A 942 29.98 -1.35 -48.43
C LYS A 942 29.74 -0.51 -49.69
N PRO A 943 28.75 -0.87 -50.54
CA PRO A 943 28.43 -0.15 -51.78
C PRO A 943 27.74 1.19 -51.53
#